data_AF-A0A8T2VUQ0-F1
#
_entry.id   AF-A0A8T2VUQ0-F1
#
_cell.length_a   1.000
_cell.length_b   1.000
_cell.length_c   1.000
_cell.angle_alpha   90.00
_cell.angle_beta   90.00
_cell.angle_gamma   90.00
#
_symmetry.space_group_name_H-M   'P 1'
#
loop_
_entity.id
_entity.type
_entity.pdbx_description
1 polymer ?
#
loop_
_entity_poly.entity_id
_entity_poly.type
_entity_poly.pdbx_seq_one_letter_code
_entity_poly.pdbx_strand_id
1 'polypeptide(L)'
;MASPLKVPASITNASREELERLLISSLQKLKARDKRIDELSKAANAASESASDDTTVAGAKELQKAITERDQSAKQVGELEASVSSLQAKLLSSEQAFKERLSAEQELLTEQIAELRKELEIATKALIIEREGTTALQESIGTREALITQLQETSTQSEKTNASLTEQVKQLQNQLEEVNAASEASGVGAATAEKQWEKERAALEARVEDAEKLAGNAIQARDDAEIAKDALKEEIRRVETEAAAVKASAARIEAELKEKKEAPGVKDDEAVVAIVTQQVEQLQSELKAAQEEAKKTSIELQQKEKQLEEAQSEVQSQVGRNTSLQEKLTTAEESIANSSSTSQQEIDTFKEKIRGLTEECTALQSEVARLNNALISTTAELEEEQKKVGAILQQRQQQQQPVTPEPSTIKAIPSESSIDMETTSANTALPSLSTYFSSTTAMAAIAADADAATLRAECERLAKELLDTKRKFLIAAKKKKEDMAAKVAEMEGKIQQAEEAAAAAAAAAAAVPSVSTDAAAHSSDEGLIRAAESARAEVAQIKKEVETERARFKRAIAESKRRTDAVQREKEAAEASAAQANALSEALRADLAAAEQKASTAVKHAETAAEELKEYKTRAHALLKNKEIEIRESKSIALQEQSSALSAAEAAANSAEAAAARAQQELEAVKRRMAEEVVAAQSERDTTVAELQREARSASGAAAAANRQYEQVKLRYESLETRTQLLQEQLTTATAAVEEAEILKKEMEILKVEHASMREIANSAAHAKDAELAASREACIALREEITSLQNVIDGLKASAAARAATAMVGSDGASANSNGDRRAYSMSLEHAVSPAGGKDQREEEENSVAAAWIAELAKKEGELASVQRRMQNLQREVTDLEREVDLRDVQETALKEAVRDLQREVERMKLAGTAVDMEYFKNVLLKLFETGAEESLLPVVSTMLQFSPAEMDRCRKALEERRAMTFKRVAAGGGEGAAQVTSYLSSWLGIGGGAAGDDEGEDERR
;
A
#
# COMPACT_ATOMS: atom_id res chain seq x y z
N MET A 1 46.27 47.00 19.90
CA MET A 1 45.67 48.24 19.39
C MET A 1 46.71 49.36 19.46
N ALA A 2 47.14 49.89 18.31
CA ALA A 2 48.04 51.04 18.23
C ALA A 2 47.27 52.26 17.70
N SER A 3 47.56 53.45 18.22
CA SER A 3 46.81 54.67 17.88
C SER A 3 46.96 55.02 16.38
N PRO A 4 45.89 55.42 15.68
CA PRO A 4 45.97 55.78 14.27
C PRO A 4 46.87 57.01 14.09
N LEU A 5 47.89 56.88 13.23
CA LEU A 5 48.74 58.00 12.84
C LEU A 5 47.88 59.08 12.17
N LYS A 6 47.79 60.25 12.80
CA LYS A 6 47.13 61.43 12.24
C LYS A 6 47.92 61.92 11.03
N VAL A 7 47.48 61.52 9.83
CA VAL A 7 47.82 62.21 8.60
C VAL A 7 47.36 63.67 8.76
N PRO A 8 48.19 64.68 8.43
CA PRO A 8 47.79 66.07 8.50
C PRO A 8 46.51 66.33 7.70
N ALA A 9 45.55 67.06 8.26
CA ALA A 9 44.25 67.30 7.63
C ALA A 9 44.34 67.94 6.22
N SER A 10 45.44 68.65 5.94
CA SER A 10 45.79 69.20 4.63
C SER A 10 46.12 68.17 3.55
N ILE A 11 46.25 66.88 3.90
CA ILE A 11 46.49 65.77 2.96
C ILE A 11 45.23 64.89 2.87
N THR A 12 44.54 64.63 3.99
CA THR A 12 43.30 63.84 3.98
C THR A 12 42.13 64.54 3.29
N ASN A 13 42.10 65.87 3.34
CA ASN A 13 41.00 66.68 2.82
C ASN A 13 41.34 67.37 1.49
N ALA A 14 42.57 67.19 0.98
CA ALA A 14 42.98 67.74 -0.30
C ALA A 14 42.42 66.88 -1.44
N SER A 15 41.82 67.54 -2.43
CA SER A 15 41.43 66.87 -3.68
C SER A 15 42.66 66.32 -4.41
N ARG A 16 42.46 65.33 -5.28
CA ARG A 16 43.53 64.76 -6.11
C ARG A 16 44.31 65.83 -6.87
N GLU A 17 43.63 66.84 -7.40
CA GLU A 17 44.27 67.96 -8.11
C GLU A 17 45.14 68.84 -7.19
N GLU A 18 44.75 69.03 -5.94
CA GLU A 18 45.54 69.77 -4.95
C GLU A 18 46.77 68.97 -4.50
N LEU A 19 46.65 67.65 -4.37
CA LEU A 19 47.79 66.76 -4.12
C LEU A 19 48.77 66.74 -5.31
N GLU A 20 48.26 66.69 -6.54
CA GLU A 20 49.08 66.81 -7.76
C GLU A 20 49.76 68.19 -7.87
N ARG A 21 49.07 69.29 -7.49
CA ARG A 21 49.69 70.63 -7.41
C ARG A 21 50.73 70.74 -6.30
N LEU A 22 50.51 70.14 -5.13
CA LEU A 22 51.49 70.07 -4.04
C LEU A 22 52.75 69.29 -4.48
N LEU A 23 52.57 68.16 -5.18
CA LEU A 23 53.65 67.38 -5.76
C LEU A 23 54.45 68.20 -6.78
N ILE A 24 53.79 68.83 -7.76
CA ILE A 24 54.44 69.69 -8.75
C ILE A 24 55.18 70.86 -8.09
N SER A 25 54.59 71.51 -7.08
CA SER A 25 55.23 72.58 -6.31
C SER A 25 56.50 72.09 -5.57
N SER A 26 56.46 70.88 -5.01
CA SER A 26 57.61 70.26 -4.34
C SER A 26 58.75 69.93 -5.32
N LEU A 27 58.41 69.42 -6.52
CA LEU A 27 59.36 69.12 -7.59
C LEU A 27 59.98 70.41 -8.17
N GLN A 28 59.21 71.49 -8.30
CA GLN A 28 59.73 72.80 -8.70
C GLN A 28 60.70 73.39 -7.66
N LYS A 29 60.39 73.23 -6.36
CA LYS A 29 61.30 73.65 -5.27
C LYS A 29 62.59 72.84 -5.24
N LEU A 30 62.52 71.53 -5.48
CA LEU A 30 63.70 70.68 -5.64
C LEU A 30 64.55 71.15 -6.83
N LYS A 31 63.96 71.30 -8.02
CA LYS A 31 64.67 71.79 -9.22
C LYS A 31 65.30 73.18 -9.03
N ALA A 32 64.66 74.07 -8.28
CA ALA A 32 65.22 75.36 -7.93
C ALA A 32 66.38 75.25 -6.92
N ARG A 33 66.33 74.30 -5.99
CA ARG A 33 67.44 73.99 -5.08
C ARG A 33 68.63 73.41 -5.84
N ASP A 34 68.40 72.48 -6.75
CA ASP A 34 69.46 71.82 -7.52
C ASP A 34 70.16 72.82 -8.46
N LYS A 35 69.41 73.71 -9.12
CA LYS A 35 69.98 74.85 -9.87
C LYS A 35 70.84 75.76 -8.98
N ARG A 36 70.45 75.97 -7.73
CA ARG A 36 71.21 76.78 -6.77
C ARG A 36 72.47 76.05 -6.28
N ILE A 37 72.44 74.71 -6.19
CA ILE A 37 73.63 73.88 -5.93
C ILE A 37 74.61 73.96 -7.11
N ASP A 38 74.13 73.92 -8.36
CA ASP A 38 74.97 74.13 -9.55
C ASP A 38 75.59 75.54 -9.58
N GLU A 39 74.82 76.58 -9.25
CA GLU A 39 75.31 77.97 -9.17
C GLU A 39 76.36 78.14 -8.07
N LEU A 40 76.13 77.56 -6.88
CA LEU A 40 77.11 77.55 -5.79
C LEU A 40 78.37 76.72 -6.12
N SER A 41 78.22 75.61 -6.83
CA SER A 41 79.36 74.78 -7.27
C SER A 41 80.21 75.50 -8.32
N LYS A 42 79.58 76.22 -9.26
CA LYS A 42 80.28 77.09 -10.21
C LYS A 42 80.98 78.25 -9.50
N ALA A 43 80.35 78.88 -8.52
CA ALA A 43 80.97 79.93 -7.72
C ALA A 43 82.16 79.41 -6.89
N ALA A 44 82.06 78.21 -6.32
CA ALA A 44 83.15 77.57 -5.58
C ALA A 44 84.34 77.22 -6.50
N ASN A 45 84.08 76.71 -7.71
CA ASN A 45 85.14 76.43 -8.69
C ASN A 45 85.82 77.73 -9.17
N ALA A 46 85.05 78.77 -9.49
CA ALA A 46 85.61 80.08 -9.86
C ALA A 46 86.44 80.71 -8.71
N ALA A 47 86.00 80.56 -7.46
CA ALA A 47 86.78 80.99 -6.30
C ALA A 47 88.10 80.20 -6.15
N SER A 48 88.11 78.91 -6.52
CA SER A 48 89.34 78.09 -6.50
C SER A 48 90.35 78.48 -7.60
N GLU A 49 89.88 78.93 -8.77
CA GLU A 49 90.75 79.41 -9.85
C GLU A 49 91.33 80.82 -9.57
N SER A 50 90.70 81.59 -8.68
CA SER A 50 91.19 82.93 -8.27
C SER A 50 92.15 82.94 -7.08
N ALA A 51 92.48 81.77 -6.50
CA ALA A 51 93.24 81.65 -5.25
C ALA A 51 94.75 81.43 -5.45
N SER A 52 95.34 82.05 -6.49
CA SER A 52 96.78 82.02 -6.76
C SER A 52 97.34 83.38 -7.16
N ASP A 53 97.20 84.40 -6.31
CA ASP A 53 98.35 85.24 -5.95
C ASP A 53 98.07 86.21 -4.79
N ASP A 54 99.18 86.52 -4.11
CA ASP A 54 99.47 87.60 -3.18
C ASP A 54 98.78 87.73 -1.80
N THR A 55 99.64 87.95 -0.81
CA THR A 55 99.31 87.97 0.62
C THR A 55 99.06 89.38 1.15
N THR A 56 97.87 89.64 1.71
CA THR A 56 97.69 90.78 2.65
C THR A 56 96.80 90.43 3.84
N VAL A 57 97.17 90.97 5.00
CA VAL A 57 96.63 90.60 6.34
C VAL A 57 95.16 91.05 6.56
N ALA A 58 94.56 91.79 5.62
CA ALA A 58 93.13 92.10 5.65
C ALA A 58 92.24 90.86 5.36
N GLY A 59 92.71 89.94 4.50
CA GLY A 59 91.93 88.77 4.07
C GLY A 59 91.60 87.79 5.20
N ALA A 60 92.37 87.78 6.30
CA ALA A 60 92.18 86.82 7.40
C ALA A 60 90.81 86.95 8.09
N LYS A 61 90.22 88.15 8.17
CA LYS A 61 88.88 88.34 8.76
C LYS A 61 87.76 87.87 7.83
N GLU A 62 87.91 88.06 6.52
CA GLU A 62 86.93 87.57 5.54
C GLU A 62 87.05 86.06 5.33
N LEU A 63 88.27 85.50 5.36
CA LEU A 63 88.49 84.05 5.42
C LEU A 63 87.89 83.45 6.69
N GLN A 64 88.08 84.06 7.86
CA GLN A 64 87.49 83.55 9.10
C GLN A 64 85.97 83.68 9.12
N LYS A 65 85.40 84.76 8.53
CA LYS A 65 83.96 84.88 8.31
C LYS A 65 83.45 83.79 7.36
N ALA A 66 84.09 83.58 6.21
CA ALA A 66 83.75 82.55 5.24
C ALA A 66 83.89 81.13 5.82
N ILE A 67 84.87 80.89 6.70
CA ILE A 67 84.99 79.64 7.47
C ILE A 67 83.80 79.49 8.42
N THR A 68 83.41 80.52 9.18
CA THR A 68 82.23 80.42 10.05
C THR A 68 80.91 80.26 9.29
N GLU A 69 80.76 80.88 8.12
CA GLU A 69 79.59 80.72 7.24
C GLU A 69 79.58 79.33 6.57
N ARG A 70 80.76 78.78 6.23
CA ARG A 70 80.93 77.40 5.78
C ARG A 70 80.62 76.39 6.88
N ASP A 71 81.04 76.64 8.13
CA ASP A 71 80.74 75.77 9.28
C ASP A 71 79.26 75.83 9.66
N GLN A 72 78.61 76.98 9.55
CA GLN A 72 77.15 77.11 9.70
C GLN A 72 76.42 76.38 8.56
N SER A 73 76.89 76.51 7.32
CA SER A 73 76.34 75.79 6.17
C SER A 73 76.52 74.27 6.33
N ALA A 74 77.67 73.81 6.82
CA ALA A 74 77.95 72.40 7.09
C ALA A 74 77.05 71.85 8.22
N LYS A 75 76.77 72.64 9.26
CA LYS A 75 75.78 72.29 10.28
C LYS A 75 74.37 72.18 9.71
N GLN A 76 73.95 73.13 8.88
CA GLN A 76 72.64 73.06 8.19
C GLN A 76 72.54 71.87 7.24
N VAL A 77 73.63 71.51 6.55
CA VAL A 77 73.68 70.29 5.72
C VAL A 77 73.56 69.04 6.60
N GLY A 78 74.28 68.95 7.72
CA GLY A 78 74.16 67.83 8.67
C GLY A 78 72.77 67.72 9.32
N GLU A 79 72.12 68.83 9.65
CA GLU A 79 70.73 68.87 10.13
C GLU A 79 69.75 68.41 9.03
N LEU A 80 69.97 68.83 7.78
CA LEU A 80 69.18 68.38 6.63
C LEU A 80 69.39 66.89 6.34
N GLU A 81 70.63 66.39 6.37
CA GLU A 81 70.94 64.96 6.22
C GLU A 81 70.28 64.12 7.31
N ALA A 82 70.38 64.54 8.59
CA ALA A 82 69.68 63.90 9.70
C ALA A 82 68.15 63.91 9.51
N SER A 83 67.58 65.00 8.98
CA SER A 83 66.16 65.10 8.66
C SER A 83 65.75 64.16 7.50
N VAL A 84 66.60 64.03 6.48
CA VAL A 84 66.39 63.13 5.33
C VAL A 84 66.48 61.67 5.79
N SER A 85 67.48 61.29 6.58
CA SER A 85 67.57 59.95 7.18
C SER A 85 66.37 59.64 8.09
N SER A 86 65.88 60.62 8.86
CA SER A 86 64.65 60.46 9.67
C SER A 86 63.40 60.25 8.80
N LEU A 87 63.26 61.00 7.70
CA LEU A 87 62.16 60.83 6.75
C LEU A 87 62.25 59.50 6.00
N GLN A 88 63.45 59.06 5.62
CA GLN A 88 63.66 57.79 4.93
C GLN A 88 63.38 56.59 5.85
N ALA A 89 63.76 56.68 7.14
CA ALA A 89 63.39 55.68 8.15
C ALA A 89 61.87 55.64 8.39
N LYS A 90 61.20 56.80 8.44
CA LYS A 90 59.73 56.88 8.54
C LYS A 90 59.04 56.32 7.29
N LEU A 91 59.58 56.55 6.10
CA LEU A 91 59.06 56.02 4.84
C LEU A 91 59.15 54.48 4.85
N LEU A 92 60.32 53.91 5.14
CA LEU A 92 60.51 52.46 5.27
C LEU A 92 59.59 51.83 6.32
N SER A 93 59.43 52.47 7.48
CA SER A 93 58.48 52.03 8.51
C SER A 93 57.03 52.09 8.03
N SER A 94 56.65 53.10 7.24
CA SER A 94 55.31 53.19 6.64
C SER A 94 55.07 52.16 5.54
N GLU A 95 56.09 51.81 4.75
CA GLU A 95 56.02 50.73 3.76
C GLU A 95 55.89 49.35 4.42
N GLN A 96 56.59 49.11 5.54
CA GLN A 96 56.42 47.90 6.34
C GLN A 96 55.00 47.81 6.90
N ALA A 97 54.51 48.86 7.55
CA ALA A 97 53.15 48.90 8.07
C ALA A 97 52.07 48.77 6.98
N PHE A 98 52.34 49.25 5.75
CA PHE A 98 51.45 49.04 4.61
C PHE A 98 51.46 47.57 4.12
N LYS A 99 52.64 46.95 4.05
CA LYS A 99 52.78 45.52 3.70
C LYS A 99 52.12 44.60 4.72
N GLU A 100 52.27 44.90 6.02
CA GLU A 100 51.59 44.17 7.10
C GLU A 100 50.06 44.28 7.00
N ARG A 101 49.53 45.47 6.70
CA ARG A 101 48.09 45.65 6.44
C ARG A 101 47.61 44.89 5.21
N LEU A 102 48.37 44.94 4.11
CA LEU A 102 48.04 44.21 2.89
C LEU A 102 48.06 42.69 3.12
N SER A 103 48.98 42.20 3.94
CA SER A 103 49.02 40.79 4.38
C SER A 103 47.78 40.42 5.19
N ALA A 104 47.42 41.23 6.20
CA ALA A 104 46.25 40.98 7.03
C ALA A 104 44.92 41.08 6.24
N GLU A 105 44.84 41.96 5.25
CA GLU A 105 43.68 42.09 4.36
C GLU A 105 43.59 40.90 3.39
N GLN A 106 44.74 40.36 2.92
CA GLN A 106 44.78 39.11 2.16
C GLN A 106 44.38 37.90 3.01
N GLU A 107 44.84 37.81 4.26
CA GLU A 107 44.44 36.76 5.22
C GLU A 107 42.94 36.79 5.47
N LEU A 108 42.36 37.97 5.78
CA LEU A 108 40.92 38.16 5.95
C LEU A 108 40.12 37.74 4.71
N LEU A 109 40.58 38.11 3.50
CA LEU A 109 39.93 37.70 2.25
C LEU A 109 40.02 36.18 2.04
N THR A 110 41.14 35.53 2.38
CA THR A 110 41.23 34.07 2.30
C THR A 110 40.34 33.36 3.31
N GLU A 111 40.15 33.93 4.51
CA GLU A 111 39.25 33.41 5.54
C GLU A 111 37.77 33.54 5.10
N GLN A 112 37.37 34.70 4.58
CA GLN A 112 36.04 34.90 3.98
C GLN A 112 35.77 33.96 2.80
N ILE A 113 36.77 33.71 1.93
CA ILE A 113 36.65 32.74 0.84
C ILE A 113 36.52 31.30 1.37
N ALA A 114 37.18 30.96 2.47
CA ALA A 114 37.05 29.64 3.10
C ALA A 114 35.66 29.46 3.74
N GLU A 115 35.13 30.49 4.40
CA GLU A 115 33.80 30.48 5.01
C GLU A 115 32.69 30.37 3.95
N LEU A 116 32.74 31.18 2.89
CA LEU A 116 31.82 31.06 1.74
C LEU A 116 31.88 29.69 1.05
N ARG A 117 33.05 29.03 1.00
CA ARG A 117 33.17 27.66 0.50
C ARG A 117 32.49 26.65 1.42
N LYS A 118 32.59 26.83 2.74
CA LYS A 118 31.93 25.98 3.73
C LYS A 118 30.40 26.13 3.66
N GLU A 119 29.90 27.36 3.51
CA GLU A 119 28.47 27.62 3.26
C GLU A 119 27.99 26.98 1.96
N LEU A 120 28.76 27.12 0.86
CA LEU A 120 28.46 26.48 -0.42
C LEU A 120 28.41 24.95 -0.30
N GLU A 121 29.32 24.34 0.46
CA GLU A 121 29.35 22.89 0.70
C GLU A 121 28.12 22.43 1.50
N ILE A 122 27.72 23.19 2.53
CA ILE A 122 26.49 22.92 3.32
C ILE A 122 25.25 23.04 2.43
N ALA A 123 25.14 24.09 1.61
CA ALA A 123 24.03 24.28 0.68
C ALA A 123 23.98 23.17 -0.40
N THR A 124 25.14 22.71 -0.87
CA THR A 124 25.24 21.60 -1.83
C THR A 124 24.78 20.28 -1.21
N LYS A 125 25.16 20.00 0.05
CA LYS A 125 24.68 18.81 0.78
C LYS A 125 23.17 18.87 1.03
N ALA A 126 22.62 20.04 1.38
CA ALA A 126 21.18 20.23 1.54
C ALA A 126 20.41 19.95 0.23
N LEU A 127 20.90 20.44 -0.91
CA LEU A 127 20.31 20.17 -2.23
C LEU A 127 20.39 18.69 -2.64
N ILE A 128 21.44 17.96 -2.23
CA ILE A 128 21.53 16.50 -2.46
C ILE A 128 20.46 15.77 -1.66
N ILE A 129 20.32 16.08 -0.36
CA ILE A 129 19.31 15.48 0.52
C ILE A 129 17.89 15.78 0.03
N GLU A 130 17.61 17.02 -0.40
CA GLU A 130 16.31 17.40 -0.95
C GLU A 130 16.02 16.62 -2.24
N ARG A 131 17.02 16.46 -3.11
CA ARG A 131 16.89 15.66 -4.34
C ARG A 131 16.65 14.18 -4.05
N GLU A 132 17.38 13.58 -3.11
CA GLU A 132 17.18 12.19 -2.66
C GLU A 132 15.77 11.98 -2.10
N GLY A 133 15.28 12.94 -1.31
CA GLY A 133 13.89 12.98 -0.83
C GLY A 133 12.86 13.03 -1.97
N THR A 134 13.08 13.86 -3.00
CA THR A 134 12.18 13.89 -4.17
C THR A 134 12.21 12.59 -4.98
N THR A 135 13.35 11.92 -5.12
CA THR A 135 13.42 10.62 -5.81
C THR A 135 12.71 9.52 -5.01
N ALA A 136 12.87 9.48 -3.69
CA ALA A 136 12.16 8.53 -2.83
C ALA A 136 10.63 8.75 -2.86
N LEU A 137 10.17 10.00 -2.90
CA LEU A 137 8.75 10.33 -3.12
C LEU A 137 8.27 9.88 -4.50
N GLN A 138 9.09 10.03 -5.56
CA GLN A 138 8.73 9.63 -6.91
C GLN A 138 8.66 8.10 -7.07
N GLU A 139 9.54 7.34 -6.40
CA GLU A 139 9.46 5.88 -6.29
C GLU A 139 8.23 5.44 -5.48
N SER A 140 7.90 6.16 -4.39
CA SER A 140 6.67 5.92 -3.61
C SER A 140 5.39 6.20 -4.42
N ILE A 141 5.40 7.19 -5.30
CA ILE A 141 4.30 7.45 -6.24
C ILE A 141 4.21 6.31 -7.27
N GLY A 142 5.32 5.93 -7.91
CA GLY A 142 5.33 4.84 -8.90
C GLY A 142 4.89 3.48 -8.34
N THR A 143 5.27 3.16 -7.10
CA THR A 143 4.79 1.95 -6.40
C THR A 143 3.30 2.03 -6.05
N ARG A 144 2.78 3.20 -5.67
CA ARG A 144 1.31 3.40 -5.52
C ARG A 144 0.56 3.29 -6.84
N GLU A 145 1.08 3.83 -7.93
CA GLU A 145 0.47 3.74 -9.26
C GLU A 145 0.44 2.28 -9.76
N ALA A 146 1.52 1.51 -9.52
CA ALA A 146 1.55 0.07 -9.79
C ALA A 146 0.50 -0.69 -8.96
N LEU A 147 0.38 -0.39 -7.66
CA LEU A 147 -0.62 -1.01 -6.78
C LEU A 147 -2.06 -0.66 -7.21
N ILE A 148 -2.33 0.60 -7.59
CA ILE A 148 -3.62 1.04 -8.13
C ILE A 148 -3.95 0.29 -9.42
N THR A 149 -2.96 0.12 -10.31
CA THR A 149 -3.13 -0.64 -11.56
C THR A 149 -3.46 -2.11 -11.26
N GLN A 150 -2.77 -2.74 -10.32
CA GLN A 150 -3.03 -4.12 -9.88
C GLN A 150 -4.41 -4.26 -9.21
N LEU A 151 -4.86 -3.26 -8.44
CA LEU A 151 -6.21 -3.20 -7.88
C LEU A 151 -7.29 -3.03 -8.97
N GLN A 152 -7.01 -2.27 -10.03
CA GLN A 152 -7.90 -2.16 -11.18
C GLN A 152 -7.95 -3.45 -12.02
N GLU A 153 -6.82 -4.12 -12.23
CA GLU A 153 -6.78 -5.43 -12.89
C GLU A 153 -7.54 -6.49 -12.09
N THR A 154 -7.32 -6.57 -10.78
CA THR A 154 -8.07 -7.51 -9.91
C THR A 154 -9.56 -7.16 -9.82
N SER A 155 -9.93 -5.88 -9.77
CA SER A 155 -11.33 -5.45 -9.84
C SER A 155 -11.99 -5.89 -11.15
N THR A 156 -11.37 -5.60 -12.30
CA THR A 156 -11.92 -6.00 -13.62
C THR A 156 -11.87 -7.52 -13.85
N GLN A 157 -10.93 -8.23 -13.24
CA GLN A 157 -10.94 -9.70 -13.17
C GLN A 157 -12.17 -10.19 -12.38
N SER A 158 -12.47 -9.56 -11.23
CA SER A 158 -13.64 -9.89 -10.42
C SER A 158 -14.96 -9.55 -11.12
N GLU A 159 -15.01 -8.46 -11.87
CA GLU A 159 -16.18 -8.10 -12.69
C GLU A 159 -16.41 -9.10 -13.81
N LYS A 160 -15.33 -9.58 -14.47
CA LYS A 160 -15.41 -10.66 -15.47
C LYS A 160 -15.86 -11.99 -14.86
N THR A 161 -15.39 -12.37 -13.67
CA THR A 161 -15.86 -13.59 -13.00
C THR A 161 -17.31 -13.44 -12.53
N ASN A 162 -17.71 -12.28 -12.01
CA ASN A 162 -19.10 -12.00 -11.64
C ASN A 162 -20.04 -11.98 -12.85
N ALA A 163 -19.62 -11.41 -13.98
CA ALA A 163 -20.36 -11.48 -15.24
C ALA A 163 -20.48 -12.93 -15.73
N SER A 164 -19.39 -13.70 -15.69
CA SER A 164 -19.41 -15.13 -16.06
C SER A 164 -20.28 -15.98 -15.12
N LEU A 165 -20.29 -15.68 -13.82
CA LEU A 165 -21.17 -16.34 -12.85
C LEU A 165 -22.63 -15.95 -13.08
N THR A 166 -22.90 -14.69 -13.44
CA THR A 166 -24.25 -14.22 -13.79
C THR A 166 -24.76 -14.90 -15.07
N GLU A 167 -23.89 -15.06 -16.08
CA GLU A 167 -24.19 -15.81 -17.30
C GLU A 167 -24.45 -17.30 -17.00
N GLN A 168 -23.64 -17.92 -16.12
CA GLN A 168 -23.86 -19.30 -15.65
C GLN A 168 -25.18 -19.46 -14.88
N VAL A 169 -25.50 -18.55 -13.96
CA VAL A 169 -26.78 -18.56 -13.23
C VAL A 169 -27.95 -18.43 -14.20
N LYS A 170 -27.83 -17.57 -15.22
CA LYS A 170 -28.86 -17.41 -16.26
C LYS A 170 -28.99 -18.65 -17.15
N GLN A 171 -27.89 -19.32 -17.48
CA GLN A 171 -27.92 -20.62 -18.17
C GLN A 171 -28.59 -21.71 -17.32
N LEU A 172 -28.26 -21.78 -16.02
CA LEU A 172 -28.90 -22.70 -15.08
C LEU A 172 -30.39 -22.40 -14.90
N GLN A 173 -30.79 -21.13 -14.83
CA GLN A 173 -32.21 -20.74 -14.81
C GLN A 173 -32.95 -21.19 -16.06
N ASN A 174 -32.39 -20.94 -17.26
CA ASN A 174 -32.98 -21.43 -18.51
C ASN A 174 -33.06 -22.97 -18.54
N GLN A 175 -32.03 -23.67 -18.06
CA GLN A 175 -32.04 -25.14 -17.95
C GLN A 175 -33.09 -25.63 -16.93
N LEU A 176 -33.30 -24.90 -15.84
CA LEU A 176 -34.34 -25.22 -14.86
C LEU A 176 -35.74 -25.00 -15.44
N GLU A 177 -35.95 -23.94 -16.23
CA GLU A 177 -37.19 -23.70 -16.98
C GLU A 177 -37.43 -24.78 -18.04
N GLU A 178 -36.40 -25.20 -18.79
CA GLU A 178 -36.49 -26.32 -19.74
C GLU A 178 -36.78 -27.65 -19.04
N VAL A 179 -36.14 -27.94 -17.91
CA VAL A 179 -36.38 -29.16 -17.12
C VAL A 179 -37.77 -29.15 -16.48
N ASN A 180 -38.23 -28.02 -15.96
CA ASN A 180 -39.60 -27.90 -15.43
C ASN A 180 -40.63 -28.12 -16.56
N ALA A 181 -40.48 -27.46 -17.71
CA ALA A 181 -41.35 -27.66 -18.87
C ALA A 181 -41.31 -29.12 -19.39
N ALA A 182 -40.14 -29.78 -19.37
CA ALA A 182 -40.00 -31.19 -19.74
C ALA A 182 -40.61 -32.15 -18.70
N SER A 183 -40.61 -31.78 -17.41
CA SER A 183 -41.22 -32.55 -16.33
C SER A 183 -42.75 -32.45 -16.36
N GLU A 184 -43.31 -31.28 -16.68
CA GLU A 184 -44.75 -31.10 -16.93
C GLU A 184 -45.20 -31.86 -18.18
N ALA A 185 -44.32 -31.97 -19.20
CA ALA A 185 -44.61 -32.69 -20.44
C ALA A 185 -44.38 -34.22 -20.37
N SER A 186 -43.62 -34.72 -19.40
CA SER A 186 -43.29 -36.15 -19.30
C SER A 186 -43.13 -36.64 -17.85
N GLY A 187 -44.10 -37.42 -17.38
CA GLY A 187 -44.14 -38.01 -16.03
C GLY A 187 -43.11 -39.12 -15.75
N VAL A 188 -41.90 -39.01 -16.31
CA VAL A 188 -40.78 -39.97 -16.17
C VAL A 188 -39.47 -39.25 -15.74
N GLY A 189 -39.49 -37.92 -15.57
CA GLY A 189 -38.28 -37.11 -15.36
C GLY A 189 -37.59 -37.15 -13.99
N ALA A 190 -38.16 -37.82 -12.97
CA ALA A 190 -37.68 -37.75 -11.59
C ALA A 190 -36.23 -38.23 -11.41
N ALA A 191 -35.85 -39.37 -11.99
CA ALA A 191 -34.51 -39.96 -11.83
C ALA A 191 -33.39 -39.19 -12.57
N THR A 192 -33.73 -38.39 -13.57
CA THR A 192 -32.79 -37.48 -14.24
C THR A 192 -32.61 -36.17 -13.47
N ALA A 193 -33.69 -35.64 -12.89
CA ALA A 193 -33.61 -34.47 -12.01
C ALA A 193 -32.76 -34.76 -10.77
N GLU A 194 -32.99 -35.90 -10.09
CA GLU A 194 -32.23 -36.32 -8.90
C GLU A 194 -30.72 -36.37 -9.15
N LYS A 195 -30.27 -36.96 -10.26
CA LYS A 195 -28.85 -36.97 -10.67
C LYS A 195 -28.27 -35.60 -10.99
N GLN A 196 -29.08 -34.67 -11.49
CA GLN A 196 -28.64 -33.32 -11.79
C GLN A 196 -28.49 -32.50 -10.50
N TRP A 197 -29.41 -32.68 -9.55
CA TRP A 197 -29.32 -32.15 -8.19
C TRP A 197 -28.12 -32.71 -7.40
N GLU A 198 -27.85 -34.01 -7.45
CA GLU A 198 -26.64 -34.60 -6.83
C GLU A 198 -25.34 -33.96 -7.38
N LYS A 199 -25.31 -33.68 -8.69
CA LYS A 199 -24.15 -33.04 -9.35
C LYS A 199 -23.98 -31.58 -8.94
N GLU A 200 -25.08 -30.83 -8.82
CA GLU A 200 -25.05 -29.44 -8.36
C GLU A 200 -24.69 -29.33 -6.87
N ARG A 201 -25.22 -30.24 -6.05
CA ARG A 201 -24.83 -30.39 -4.64
C ARG A 201 -23.33 -30.66 -4.49
N ALA A 202 -22.79 -31.63 -5.23
CA ALA A 202 -21.34 -31.92 -5.19
C ALA A 202 -20.49 -30.73 -5.66
N ALA A 203 -20.97 -29.93 -6.61
CA ALA A 203 -20.29 -28.71 -7.05
C ALA A 203 -20.38 -27.57 -6.01
N LEU A 204 -21.44 -27.52 -5.20
CA LEU A 204 -21.57 -26.60 -4.07
C LEU A 204 -20.69 -27.03 -2.88
N GLU A 205 -20.69 -28.31 -2.52
CA GLU A 205 -19.83 -28.87 -1.47
C GLU A 205 -18.34 -28.62 -1.80
N ALA A 206 -17.90 -28.84 -3.05
CA ALA A 206 -16.54 -28.51 -3.48
C ALA A 206 -16.20 -27.00 -3.39
N ARG A 207 -17.17 -26.12 -3.70
CA ARG A 207 -17.00 -24.66 -3.55
C ARG A 207 -16.92 -24.22 -2.09
N VAL A 208 -17.64 -24.90 -1.19
CA VAL A 208 -17.52 -24.68 0.26
C VAL A 208 -16.16 -25.14 0.75
N GLU A 209 -15.68 -26.31 0.34
CA GLU A 209 -14.36 -26.83 0.71
C GLU A 209 -13.21 -25.90 0.24
N ASP A 210 -13.31 -25.35 -0.97
CA ASP A 210 -12.34 -24.35 -1.48
C ASP A 210 -12.44 -23.02 -0.72
N ALA A 211 -13.64 -22.60 -0.32
CA ALA A 211 -13.83 -21.40 0.51
C ALA A 211 -13.29 -21.59 1.94
N GLU A 212 -13.45 -22.78 2.53
CA GLU A 212 -12.86 -23.13 3.83
C GLU A 212 -11.33 -23.16 3.78
N LYS A 213 -10.73 -23.70 2.70
CA LYS A 213 -9.28 -23.63 2.47
C LYS A 213 -8.78 -22.19 2.31
N LEU A 214 -9.51 -21.35 1.59
CA LEU A 214 -9.20 -19.92 1.46
C LEU A 214 -9.30 -19.20 2.81
N ALA A 215 -10.33 -19.48 3.62
CA ALA A 215 -10.46 -18.94 4.97
C ALA A 215 -9.33 -19.41 5.89
N GLY A 216 -8.95 -20.70 5.85
CA GLY A 216 -7.82 -21.24 6.59
C GLY A 216 -6.49 -20.57 6.21
N ASN A 217 -6.24 -20.39 4.91
CA ASN A 217 -5.07 -19.67 4.41
C ASN A 217 -5.06 -18.19 4.84
N ALA A 218 -6.23 -17.54 4.91
CA ALA A 218 -6.35 -16.15 5.38
C ALA A 218 -6.11 -16.01 6.89
N ILE A 219 -6.55 -16.98 7.70
CA ILE A 219 -6.23 -17.06 9.14
C ILE A 219 -4.73 -17.28 9.33
N GLN A 220 -4.13 -18.26 8.63
CA GLN A 220 -2.70 -18.52 8.66
C GLN A 220 -1.88 -17.26 8.30
N ALA A 221 -2.26 -16.56 7.23
CA ALA A 221 -1.59 -15.34 6.79
C ALA A 221 -1.75 -14.17 7.77
N ARG A 222 -2.87 -14.10 8.50
CA ARG A 222 -3.05 -13.14 9.61
C ARG A 222 -2.09 -13.46 10.76
N ASP A 223 -2.03 -14.72 11.18
CA ASP A 223 -1.19 -15.14 12.31
C ASP A 223 0.30 -14.93 11.99
N ASP A 224 0.74 -15.29 10.78
CA ASP A 224 2.09 -15.02 10.27
C ASP A 224 2.41 -13.51 10.24
N ALA A 225 1.44 -12.66 9.89
CA ALA A 225 1.59 -11.21 9.90
C ALA A 225 1.62 -10.61 11.32
N GLU A 226 0.88 -11.19 12.27
CA GLU A 226 0.89 -10.79 13.69
C GLU A 226 2.24 -11.15 14.34
N ILE A 227 2.80 -12.34 14.03
CA ILE A 227 4.16 -12.75 14.39
C ILE A 227 5.21 -11.78 13.80
N ALA A 228 5.10 -11.46 12.50
CA ALA A 228 6.02 -10.54 11.84
C ALA A 228 5.95 -9.11 12.41
N LYS A 229 4.75 -8.67 12.82
CA LYS A 229 4.51 -7.38 13.50
C LYS A 229 5.21 -7.34 14.86
N ASP A 230 5.13 -8.41 15.66
CA ASP A 230 5.78 -8.45 16.97
C ASP A 230 7.30 -8.58 16.86
N ALA A 231 7.82 -9.31 15.86
CA ALA A 231 9.25 -9.33 15.54
C ALA A 231 9.78 -7.94 15.14
N LEU A 232 9.03 -7.16 14.35
CA LEU A 232 9.40 -5.78 14.01
C LEU A 232 9.35 -4.84 15.23
N LYS A 233 8.40 -5.02 16.16
CA LYS A 233 8.38 -4.25 17.44
C LYS A 233 9.58 -4.59 18.32
N GLU A 234 10.02 -5.84 18.36
CA GLU A 234 11.27 -6.26 19.03
C GLU A 234 12.48 -5.55 18.43
N GLU A 235 12.64 -5.56 17.11
CA GLU A 235 13.80 -4.91 16.47
C GLU A 235 13.77 -3.37 16.63
N ILE A 236 12.59 -2.73 16.59
CA ILE A 236 12.45 -1.29 16.92
C ILE A 236 12.91 -1.03 18.36
N ARG A 237 12.44 -1.81 19.34
CA ARG A 237 12.90 -1.66 20.75
C ARG A 237 14.40 -1.87 20.87
N ARG A 238 14.96 -2.83 20.13
CA ARG A 238 16.40 -3.08 20.11
C ARG A 238 17.16 -1.87 19.58
N VAL A 239 16.79 -1.32 18.43
CA VAL A 239 17.39 -0.09 17.88
C VAL A 239 17.23 1.10 18.82
N GLU A 240 16.07 1.25 19.48
CA GLU A 240 15.87 2.28 20.52
C GLU A 240 16.82 2.10 21.71
N THR A 241 17.07 0.87 22.17
CA THR A 241 18.04 0.60 23.26
C THR A 241 19.48 0.80 22.83
N GLU A 242 19.85 0.44 21.60
CA GLU A 242 21.18 0.69 21.03
C GLU A 242 21.41 2.22 20.89
N ALA A 243 20.44 2.97 20.36
CA ALA A 243 20.49 4.43 20.29
C ALA A 243 20.56 5.09 21.69
N ALA A 244 19.84 4.57 22.69
CA ALA A 244 19.93 5.04 24.07
C ALA A 244 21.33 4.78 24.67
N ALA A 245 21.95 3.64 24.37
CA ALA A 245 23.30 3.32 24.81
C ALA A 245 24.36 4.22 24.15
N VAL A 246 24.25 4.49 22.84
CA VAL A 246 25.12 5.45 22.13
C VAL A 246 24.97 6.87 22.71
N LYS A 247 23.74 7.31 23.00
CA LYS A 247 23.48 8.60 23.64
C LYS A 247 24.07 8.70 25.05
N ALA A 248 24.02 7.62 25.84
CA ALA A 248 24.64 7.56 27.16
C ALA A 248 26.19 7.53 27.10
N SER A 249 26.75 6.90 26.07
CA SER A 249 28.19 6.92 25.76
C SER A 249 28.66 8.35 25.45
N ALA A 250 27.99 9.03 24.51
CA ALA A 250 28.29 10.42 24.15
C ALA A 250 28.22 11.37 25.37
N ALA A 251 27.18 11.25 26.20
CA ALA A 251 27.03 12.06 27.41
C ALA A 251 28.14 11.82 28.46
N ARG A 252 28.67 10.60 28.58
CA ARG A 252 29.86 10.34 29.43
C ARG A 252 31.10 11.01 28.87
N ILE A 253 31.32 10.92 27.58
CA ILE A 253 32.51 11.49 26.92
C ILE A 253 32.48 13.03 27.01
N GLU A 254 31.31 13.67 26.85
CA GLU A 254 31.15 15.11 27.09
C GLU A 254 31.44 15.50 28.54
N ALA A 255 31.01 14.69 29.52
CA ALA A 255 31.30 14.92 30.93
C ALA A 255 32.81 14.81 31.24
N GLU A 256 33.49 13.78 30.73
CA GLU A 256 34.95 13.62 30.87
C GLU A 256 35.72 14.76 30.17
N LEU A 257 35.26 15.22 29.00
CA LEU A 257 35.82 16.39 28.31
C LEU A 257 35.69 17.66 29.16
N LYS A 258 34.53 17.85 29.81
CA LYS A 258 34.29 19.00 30.67
C LYS A 258 35.16 18.97 31.93
N GLU A 259 35.25 17.82 32.59
CA GLU A 259 36.13 17.62 33.75
C GLU A 259 37.61 17.88 33.40
N LYS A 260 38.08 17.37 32.26
CA LYS A 260 39.46 17.63 31.77
C LYS A 260 39.70 19.10 31.41
N LYS A 261 38.70 19.83 30.91
CA LYS A 261 38.81 21.28 30.63
C LYS A 261 38.82 22.14 31.90
N GLU A 262 38.20 21.68 32.98
CA GLU A 262 38.14 22.41 34.25
C GLU A 262 39.35 22.12 35.17
N ALA A 263 40.15 21.09 34.86
CA ALA A 263 41.35 20.71 35.62
C ALA A 263 42.52 21.72 35.43
N PRO A 264 42.96 22.44 36.48
CA PRO A 264 43.99 23.48 36.36
C PRO A 264 45.40 22.88 36.22
N GLY A 265 45.87 22.70 34.99
CA GLY A 265 47.24 22.28 34.70
C GLY A 265 47.50 21.78 33.28
N VAL A 266 46.45 21.35 32.56
CA VAL A 266 46.57 20.79 31.21
C VAL A 266 46.54 21.91 30.17
N LYS A 267 47.71 22.34 29.70
CA LYS A 267 47.84 23.34 28.61
C LYS A 267 48.37 22.79 27.28
N ASP A 268 48.89 21.56 27.28
CA ASP A 268 49.61 20.99 26.14
C ASP A 268 48.89 19.80 25.46
N ASP A 269 47.80 19.27 26.02
CA ASP A 269 47.06 18.10 25.48
C ASP A 269 45.99 18.47 24.43
N GLU A 270 46.27 19.45 23.57
CA GLU A 270 45.38 19.86 22.47
C GLU A 270 45.03 18.70 21.53
N ALA A 271 45.99 17.77 21.34
CA ALA A 271 45.79 16.52 20.61
C ALA A 271 44.75 15.57 21.26
N VAL A 272 44.67 15.52 22.59
CA VAL A 272 43.68 14.68 23.29
C VAL A 272 42.29 15.28 23.12
N VAL A 273 42.17 16.61 23.19
CA VAL A 273 40.88 17.30 22.93
C VAL A 273 40.43 17.06 21.49
N ALA A 274 41.33 17.11 20.51
CA ALA A 274 41.01 16.80 19.11
C ALA A 274 40.51 15.36 18.92
N ILE A 275 41.21 14.36 19.47
CA ILE A 275 40.81 12.94 19.38
C ILE A 275 39.43 12.70 20.01
N VAL A 276 39.18 13.25 21.20
CA VAL A 276 37.88 13.04 21.87
C VAL A 276 36.76 13.82 21.17
N THR A 277 37.04 14.99 20.59
CA THR A 277 36.06 15.71 19.75
C THR A 277 35.69 14.90 18.52
N GLN A 278 36.67 14.28 17.84
CA GLN A 278 36.43 13.39 16.71
C GLN A 278 35.60 12.15 17.10
N GLN A 279 35.82 11.59 18.30
CA GLN A 279 35.00 10.48 18.82
C GLN A 279 33.56 10.92 19.12
N VAL A 280 33.34 12.13 19.64
CA VAL A 280 31.98 12.68 19.84
C VAL A 280 31.28 12.90 18.51
N GLU A 281 31.96 13.47 17.51
CA GLU A 281 31.41 13.64 16.15
C GLU A 281 31.05 12.29 15.51
N GLN A 282 31.90 11.27 15.65
CA GLN A 282 31.62 9.92 15.17
C GLN A 282 30.37 9.33 15.85
N LEU A 283 30.29 9.35 17.19
CA LEU A 283 29.12 8.85 17.93
C LEU A 283 27.84 9.63 17.63
N GLN A 284 27.93 10.93 17.35
CA GLN A 284 26.78 11.74 16.90
C GLN A 284 26.34 11.35 15.48
N SER A 285 27.27 10.95 14.60
CA SER A 285 26.92 10.44 13.27
C SER A 285 26.27 9.05 13.33
N GLU A 286 26.78 8.15 14.18
CA GLU A 286 26.22 6.82 14.43
C GLU A 286 24.82 6.92 15.05
N LEU A 287 24.62 7.83 16.02
CA LEU A 287 23.31 8.09 16.61
C LEU A 287 22.29 8.59 15.58
N LYS A 288 22.70 9.47 14.64
CA LYS A 288 21.83 9.92 13.55
C LYS A 288 21.48 8.80 12.58
N ALA A 289 22.46 7.95 12.22
CA ALA A 289 22.21 6.79 11.36
C ALA A 289 21.17 5.83 11.98
N ALA A 290 21.36 5.47 13.27
CA ALA A 290 20.40 4.64 14.01
C ALA A 290 19.01 5.30 14.12
N GLN A 291 18.93 6.63 14.25
CA GLN A 291 17.65 7.34 14.26
C GLN A 291 16.93 7.34 12.91
N GLU A 292 17.64 7.45 11.78
CA GLU A 292 17.01 7.32 10.46
C GLU A 292 16.61 5.87 10.15
N GLU A 293 17.38 4.88 10.59
CA GLU A 293 17.03 3.46 10.47
C GLU A 293 15.79 3.10 11.31
N ALA A 294 15.68 3.62 12.54
CA ALA A 294 14.48 3.50 13.36
C ALA A 294 13.24 4.15 12.73
N LYS A 295 13.38 5.32 12.08
CA LYS A 295 12.28 5.94 11.32
C LYS A 295 11.87 5.09 10.12
N LYS A 296 12.85 4.56 9.37
CA LYS A 296 12.58 3.73 8.19
C LYS A 296 11.81 2.46 8.58
N THR A 297 12.28 1.73 9.59
CA THR A 297 11.60 0.54 10.11
C THR A 297 10.21 0.86 10.68
N SER A 298 10.03 2.01 11.34
CA SER A 298 8.71 2.49 11.78
C SER A 298 7.76 2.80 10.61
N ILE A 299 8.24 3.33 9.49
CA ILE A 299 7.42 3.59 8.29
C ILE A 299 7.05 2.27 7.60
N GLU A 300 7.99 1.32 7.48
CA GLU A 300 7.72 -0.02 6.95
C GLU A 300 6.70 -0.77 7.82
N LEU A 301 6.75 -0.63 9.14
CA LEU A 301 5.76 -1.18 10.07
C LEU A 301 4.37 -0.58 9.83
N GLN A 302 4.24 0.75 9.73
CA GLN A 302 2.96 1.42 9.42
C GLN A 302 2.38 0.99 8.07
N GLN A 303 3.22 0.79 7.05
CA GLN A 303 2.79 0.29 5.75
C GLN A 303 2.24 -1.14 5.84
N LYS A 304 2.91 -2.03 6.59
CA LYS A 304 2.42 -3.40 6.82
C LYS A 304 1.16 -3.45 7.69
N GLU A 305 1.02 -2.57 8.69
CA GLU A 305 -0.23 -2.45 9.46
C GLU A 305 -1.41 -2.07 8.55
N LYS A 306 -1.22 -1.09 7.65
CA LYS A 306 -2.26 -0.71 6.68
C LYS A 306 -2.62 -1.85 5.70
N GLN A 307 -1.63 -2.59 5.23
CA GLN A 307 -1.88 -3.79 4.39
C GLN A 307 -2.64 -4.88 5.15
N LEU A 308 -2.37 -5.05 6.45
CA LEU A 308 -3.10 -5.98 7.31
C LEU A 308 -4.56 -5.55 7.52
N GLU A 309 -4.82 -4.26 7.74
CA GLU A 309 -6.18 -3.71 7.83
C GLU A 309 -6.96 -3.89 6.53
N GLU A 310 -6.35 -3.62 5.37
CA GLU A 310 -6.95 -3.85 4.05
C GLU A 310 -7.27 -5.33 3.81
N ALA A 311 -6.36 -6.24 4.18
CA ALA A 311 -6.59 -7.68 4.10
C ALA A 311 -7.71 -8.14 5.06
N GLN A 312 -7.75 -7.63 6.30
CA GLN A 312 -8.82 -7.93 7.25
C GLN A 312 -10.19 -7.44 6.76
N SER A 313 -10.25 -6.27 6.13
CA SER A 313 -11.46 -5.74 5.48
C SER A 313 -11.97 -6.66 4.37
N GLU A 314 -11.10 -7.13 3.47
CA GLU A 314 -11.54 -8.04 2.39
C GLU A 314 -11.90 -9.44 2.94
N VAL A 315 -11.24 -9.94 3.98
CA VAL A 315 -11.65 -11.19 4.65
C VAL A 315 -13.03 -11.05 5.31
N GLN A 316 -13.32 -9.96 6.03
CA GLN A 316 -14.66 -9.72 6.59
C GLN A 316 -15.73 -9.60 5.50
N SER A 317 -15.41 -8.91 4.41
CA SER A 317 -16.23 -8.80 3.20
C SER A 317 -16.54 -10.19 2.59
N GLN A 318 -15.54 -11.08 2.48
CA GLN A 318 -15.73 -12.46 2.02
C GLN A 318 -16.53 -13.32 3.01
N VAL A 319 -16.31 -13.20 4.32
CA VAL A 319 -17.12 -13.88 5.34
C VAL A 319 -18.59 -13.46 5.24
N GLY A 320 -18.87 -12.17 5.00
CA GLY A 320 -20.22 -11.66 4.75
C GLY A 320 -20.87 -12.21 3.47
N ARG A 321 -20.09 -12.34 2.39
CA ARG A 321 -20.55 -13.00 1.15
C ARG A 321 -20.89 -14.48 1.39
N ASN A 322 -20.03 -15.20 2.12
CA ASN A 322 -20.21 -16.63 2.40
C ASN A 322 -21.40 -16.90 3.33
N THR A 323 -21.61 -16.09 4.39
CA THR A 323 -22.82 -16.20 5.22
C THR A 323 -24.09 -15.95 4.43
N SER A 324 -24.11 -14.94 3.54
CA SER A 324 -25.27 -14.71 2.64
C SER A 324 -25.49 -15.86 1.64
N LEU A 325 -24.44 -16.55 1.19
CA LEU A 325 -24.57 -17.75 0.37
C LEU A 325 -25.10 -18.94 1.19
N GLN A 326 -24.69 -19.07 2.45
CA GLN A 326 -25.15 -20.12 3.35
C GLN A 326 -26.63 -19.95 3.73
N GLU A 327 -27.08 -18.72 4.01
CA GLU A 327 -28.51 -18.41 4.18
C GLU A 327 -29.34 -18.77 2.93
N LYS A 328 -28.81 -18.48 1.73
CA LYS A 328 -29.47 -18.87 0.47
C LYS A 328 -29.52 -20.38 0.28
N LEU A 329 -28.45 -21.09 0.68
CA LEU A 329 -28.40 -22.55 0.64
C LEU A 329 -29.46 -23.15 1.56
N THR A 330 -29.52 -22.74 2.83
CA THR A 330 -30.52 -23.26 3.79
C THR A 330 -31.95 -22.92 3.36
N THR A 331 -32.19 -21.73 2.80
CA THR A 331 -33.51 -21.36 2.25
C THR A 331 -33.89 -22.24 1.05
N ALA A 332 -32.92 -22.63 0.21
CA ALA A 332 -33.15 -23.56 -0.90
C ALA A 332 -33.41 -24.99 -0.39
N GLU A 333 -32.67 -25.46 0.61
CA GLU A 333 -32.87 -26.77 1.25
C GLU A 333 -34.26 -26.87 1.91
N GLU A 334 -34.72 -25.84 2.61
CA GLU A 334 -36.09 -25.78 3.14
C GLU A 334 -37.16 -25.83 2.04
N SER A 335 -36.94 -25.10 0.93
CA SER A 335 -37.84 -25.14 -0.23
C SER A 335 -37.91 -26.54 -0.87
N ILE A 336 -36.77 -27.24 -0.97
CA ILE A 336 -36.68 -28.62 -1.47
C ILE A 336 -37.35 -29.60 -0.49
N ALA A 337 -37.15 -29.45 0.81
CA ALA A 337 -37.81 -30.28 1.82
C ALA A 337 -39.35 -30.14 1.75
N ASN A 338 -39.85 -28.92 1.56
CA ASN A 338 -41.27 -28.63 1.41
C ASN A 338 -41.86 -29.20 0.09
N SER A 339 -41.14 -29.09 -1.03
CA SER A 339 -41.60 -29.67 -2.31
C SER A 339 -41.52 -31.20 -2.33
N SER A 340 -40.51 -31.79 -1.69
CA SER A 340 -40.40 -33.24 -1.48
C SER A 340 -41.52 -33.77 -0.59
N SER A 341 -41.82 -33.09 0.53
CA SER A 341 -42.98 -33.40 1.39
C SER A 341 -44.30 -33.37 0.61
N THR A 342 -44.49 -32.34 -0.24
CA THR A 342 -45.69 -32.20 -1.07
C THR A 342 -45.80 -33.34 -2.09
N SER A 343 -44.70 -33.65 -2.79
CA SER A 343 -44.63 -34.76 -3.77
C SER A 343 -44.88 -36.12 -3.12
N GLN A 344 -44.35 -36.34 -1.90
CA GLN A 344 -44.59 -37.56 -1.14
C GLN A 344 -46.07 -37.70 -0.73
N GLN A 345 -46.71 -36.61 -0.32
CA GLN A 345 -48.13 -36.58 -0.01
C GLN A 345 -48.98 -36.91 -1.26
N GLU A 346 -48.64 -36.35 -2.43
CA GLU A 346 -49.29 -36.70 -3.70
C GLU A 346 -49.11 -38.19 -4.04
N ILE A 347 -47.88 -38.71 -3.97
CA ILE A 347 -47.57 -40.14 -4.20
C ILE A 347 -48.41 -41.04 -3.30
N ASP A 348 -48.58 -40.70 -2.03
CA ASP A 348 -49.37 -41.51 -1.09
C ASP A 348 -50.88 -41.44 -1.40
N THR A 349 -51.41 -40.28 -1.83
CA THR A 349 -52.80 -40.22 -2.36
C THR A 349 -52.97 -41.02 -3.65
N PHE A 350 -51.97 -41.08 -4.53
CA PHE A 350 -52.00 -41.94 -5.71
C PHE A 350 -51.95 -43.43 -5.35
N LYS A 351 -51.14 -43.83 -4.35
CA LYS A 351 -51.13 -45.22 -3.83
C LYS A 351 -52.50 -45.60 -3.25
N GLU A 352 -53.14 -44.71 -2.50
CA GLU A 352 -54.50 -44.89 -1.97
C GLU A 352 -55.50 -45.16 -3.11
N LYS A 353 -55.44 -44.35 -4.17
CA LYS A 353 -56.29 -44.48 -5.36
C LYS A 353 -56.02 -45.75 -6.15
N ILE A 354 -54.76 -46.15 -6.32
CA ILE A 354 -54.38 -47.43 -6.94
C ILE A 354 -54.88 -48.61 -6.12
N ARG A 355 -54.84 -48.53 -4.77
CA ARG A 355 -55.38 -49.56 -3.89
C ARG A 355 -56.89 -49.73 -4.11
N GLY A 356 -57.64 -48.63 -4.09
CA GLY A 356 -59.08 -48.64 -4.40
C GLY A 356 -59.41 -49.21 -5.79
N LEU A 357 -58.69 -48.79 -6.83
CA LEU A 357 -58.85 -49.37 -8.19
C LEU A 357 -58.44 -50.84 -8.26
N THR A 358 -57.50 -51.30 -7.44
CA THR A 358 -57.11 -52.72 -7.35
C THR A 358 -58.22 -53.52 -6.67
N GLU A 359 -58.79 -53.01 -5.58
CA GLU A 359 -59.94 -53.59 -4.89
C GLU A 359 -61.15 -53.70 -5.85
N GLU A 360 -61.48 -52.63 -6.58
CA GLU A 360 -62.50 -52.64 -7.64
C GLU A 360 -62.19 -53.67 -8.74
N CYS A 361 -60.95 -53.73 -9.23
CA CYS A 361 -60.52 -54.74 -10.22
C CYS A 361 -60.68 -56.17 -9.69
N THR A 362 -60.33 -56.45 -8.43
CA THR A 362 -60.51 -57.78 -7.82
C THR A 362 -61.98 -58.12 -7.61
N ALA A 363 -62.82 -57.15 -7.24
CA ALA A 363 -64.26 -57.32 -7.16
C ALA A 363 -64.85 -57.65 -8.55
N LEU A 364 -64.48 -56.91 -9.60
CA LEU A 364 -64.88 -57.19 -10.98
C LEU A 364 -64.37 -58.55 -11.47
N GLN A 365 -63.14 -58.95 -11.15
CA GLN A 365 -62.62 -60.29 -11.47
C GLN A 365 -63.41 -61.39 -10.75
N SER A 366 -63.81 -61.19 -9.49
CA SER A 366 -64.65 -62.14 -8.76
C SER A 366 -66.05 -62.27 -9.38
N GLU A 367 -66.62 -61.17 -9.87
CA GLU A 367 -67.91 -61.16 -10.56
C GLU A 367 -67.81 -61.79 -11.96
N VAL A 368 -66.74 -61.53 -12.72
CA VAL A 368 -66.45 -62.23 -13.98
C VAL A 368 -66.26 -63.73 -13.74
N ALA A 369 -65.58 -64.14 -12.68
CA ALA A 369 -65.45 -65.56 -12.32
C ALA A 369 -66.81 -66.18 -11.94
N ARG A 370 -67.67 -65.45 -11.21
CA ARG A 370 -69.04 -65.86 -10.88
C ARG A 370 -69.90 -66.04 -12.14
N LEU A 371 -69.85 -65.07 -13.06
CA LEU A 371 -70.55 -65.11 -14.35
C LEU A 371 -70.01 -66.21 -15.26
N ASN A 372 -68.69 -66.43 -15.28
CA ASN A 372 -68.09 -67.51 -16.06
C ASN A 372 -68.47 -68.90 -15.51
N ASN A 373 -68.50 -69.08 -14.19
CA ASN A 373 -69.00 -70.32 -13.57
C ASN A 373 -70.49 -70.55 -13.86
N ALA A 374 -71.31 -69.49 -13.84
CA ALA A 374 -72.71 -69.56 -14.25
C ALA A 374 -72.84 -69.91 -15.75
N LEU A 375 -72.03 -69.30 -16.62
CA LEU A 375 -71.98 -69.62 -18.04
C LEU A 375 -71.60 -71.09 -18.25
N ILE A 376 -70.54 -71.57 -17.58
CA ILE A 376 -70.09 -72.97 -17.61
C ILE A 376 -71.24 -73.91 -17.19
N SER A 377 -71.99 -73.59 -16.12
CA SER A 377 -73.18 -74.37 -15.71
C SER A 377 -74.23 -74.39 -16.81
N THR A 378 -74.61 -73.23 -17.36
CA THR A 378 -75.62 -73.17 -18.44
C THR A 378 -75.15 -73.86 -19.73
N THR A 379 -73.85 -73.83 -20.06
CA THR A 379 -73.29 -74.59 -21.18
C THR A 379 -73.23 -76.08 -20.89
N ALA A 380 -73.04 -76.50 -19.64
CA ALA A 380 -73.09 -77.91 -19.25
C ALA A 380 -74.53 -78.45 -19.32
N GLU A 381 -75.52 -77.67 -18.85
CA GLU A 381 -76.95 -77.95 -19.03
C GLU A 381 -77.33 -78.01 -20.51
N LEU A 382 -76.86 -77.05 -21.32
CA LEU A 382 -77.13 -77.00 -22.76
C LEU A 382 -76.38 -78.09 -23.53
N GLU A 383 -75.19 -78.51 -23.08
CA GLU A 383 -74.49 -79.70 -23.56
C GLU A 383 -75.22 -80.99 -23.15
N GLU A 384 -75.83 -81.05 -21.98
CA GLU A 384 -76.63 -82.20 -21.56
C GLU A 384 -77.90 -82.31 -22.42
N GLU A 385 -78.58 -81.19 -22.69
CA GLU A 385 -79.69 -81.13 -23.64
C GLU A 385 -79.23 -81.42 -25.07
N GLN A 386 -78.08 -80.91 -25.52
CA GLN A 386 -77.49 -81.29 -26.80
C GLN A 386 -77.05 -82.76 -26.84
N LYS A 387 -76.68 -83.39 -25.72
CA LYS A 387 -76.42 -84.83 -25.63
C LYS A 387 -77.71 -85.63 -25.59
N LYS A 388 -78.82 -85.12 -25.05
CA LYS A 388 -80.16 -85.73 -25.16
C LYS A 388 -80.68 -85.66 -26.60
N VAL A 389 -80.68 -84.47 -27.21
CA VAL A 389 -81.02 -84.25 -28.63
C VAL A 389 -80.06 -85.02 -29.53
N GLY A 390 -78.78 -85.04 -29.19
CA GLY A 390 -77.72 -85.77 -29.88
C GLY A 390 -77.90 -87.28 -29.76
N ALA A 391 -78.30 -87.82 -28.61
CA ALA A 391 -78.66 -89.22 -28.45
C ALA A 391 -79.92 -89.59 -29.22
N ILE A 392 -80.94 -88.71 -29.25
CA ILE A 392 -82.14 -88.86 -30.10
C ILE A 392 -81.76 -88.87 -31.59
N LEU A 393 -80.87 -87.96 -32.02
CA LEU A 393 -80.38 -87.90 -33.40
C LEU A 393 -79.43 -89.06 -33.74
N GLN A 394 -78.60 -89.52 -32.81
CA GLN A 394 -77.67 -90.63 -32.99
C GLN A 394 -78.42 -91.98 -32.95
N GLN A 395 -79.50 -92.10 -32.19
CA GLN A 395 -80.48 -93.21 -32.31
C GLN A 395 -81.14 -93.19 -33.70
N ARG A 396 -81.37 -92.01 -34.27
CA ARG A 396 -81.89 -91.82 -35.64
C ARG A 396 -80.82 -92.11 -36.72
N GLN A 397 -79.55 -91.82 -36.43
CA GLN A 397 -78.44 -91.87 -37.39
C GLN A 397 -77.66 -93.20 -37.34
N GLN A 398 -77.74 -93.96 -36.24
CA GLN A 398 -77.34 -95.37 -36.21
C GLN A 398 -78.20 -96.26 -37.14
N GLN A 399 -79.32 -95.74 -37.66
CA GLN A 399 -80.06 -96.36 -38.76
C GLN A 399 -79.42 -96.14 -40.14
N GLN A 400 -78.39 -95.27 -40.27
CA GLN A 400 -77.80 -94.85 -41.56
C GLN A 400 -76.28 -94.57 -41.46
N GLN A 401 -75.44 -95.59 -41.72
CA GLN A 401 -73.98 -95.49 -41.98
C GLN A 401 -73.67 -95.12 -43.47
N PRO A 402 -72.41 -94.99 -43.97
CA PRO A 402 -71.06 -94.98 -43.33
C PRO A 402 -70.03 -93.88 -43.79
N VAL A 403 -69.07 -93.60 -42.89
CA VAL A 403 -67.58 -93.41 -43.01
C VAL A 403 -66.88 -93.08 -44.37
N THR A 404 -66.05 -92.02 -44.43
CA THR A 404 -64.57 -91.97 -44.80
C THR A 404 -63.98 -90.52 -44.93
N PRO A 405 -62.64 -90.27 -44.89
CA PRO A 405 -62.03 -88.95 -44.55
C PRO A 405 -60.94 -88.36 -45.50
N GLU A 406 -60.26 -87.27 -45.06
CA GLU A 406 -59.03 -86.57 -45.56
C GLU A 406 -59.17 -85.41 -46.63
N PRO A 407 -58.14 -84.56 -46.92
CA PRO A 407 -57.33 -83.68 -46.02
C PRO A 407 -57.02 -82.27 -46.64
N SER A 408 -56.01 -81.53 -46.11
CA SER A 408 -54.97 -80.72 -46.84
C SER A 408 -54.72 -79.22 -46.51
N THR A 409 -53.41 -78.89 -46.64
CA THR A 409 -52.55 -77.69 -46.51
C THR A 409 -52.76 -76.53 -47.52
N ILE A 410 -52.03 -75.38 -47.41
CA ILE A 410 -51.22 -74.70 -48.50
C ILE A 410 -50.68 -73.24 -48.20
N LYS A 411 -49.35 -73.00 -48.45
CA LYS A 411 -48.59 -71.82 -49.04
C LYS A 411 -48.79 -70.33 -48.57
N ALA A 412 -47.94 -69.30 -48.86
CA ALA A 412 -46.56 -69.12 -49.43
C ALA A 412 -45.96 -67.68 -49.15
N ILE A 413 -44.71 -67.43 -49.59
CA ILE A 413 -43.85 -66.19 -49.58
C ILE A 413 -43.87 -65.46 -50.98
N PRO A 414 -43.26 -64.24 -51.26
CA PRO A 414 -41.98 -63.66 -50.73
C PRO A 414 -41.72 -62.09 -50.69
N SER A 415 -40.54 -61.73 -50.13
CA SER A 415 -39.51 -60.70 -50.52
C SER A 415 -39.70 -59.14 -50.54
N GLU A 416 -38.67 -58.47 -49.96
CA GLU A 416 -37.90 -57.25 -50.40
C GLU A 416 -37.97 -55.88 -49.65
N SER A 417 -36.78 -55.25 -49.56
CA SER A 417 -36.42 -53.82 -49.35
C SER A 417 -35.97 -53.26 -47.97
N SER A 418 -35.03 -52.29 -48.07
CA SER A 418 -34.80 -51.07 -47.24
C SER A 418 -33.69 -50.94 -46.17
N ILE A 419 -32.73 -50.06 -46.52
CA ILE A 419 -32.12 -48.93 -45.76
C ILE A 419 -30.96 -49.18 -44.77
N ASP A 420 -29.92 -48.34 -44.93
CA ASP A 420 -28.73 -48.13 -44.08
C ASP A 420 -28.58 -46.62 -43.74
N MET A 421 -27.65 -46.29 -42.81
CA MET A 421 -27.23 -44.98 -42.23
C MET A 421 -27.89 -44.64 -40.88
N GLU A 422 -27.20 -44.03 -39.89
CA GLU A 422 -25.98 -43.19 -39.94
C GLU A 422 -25.23 -43.13 -38.57
N THR A 423 -23.89 -42.96 -38.55
CA THR A 423 -23.14 -42.40 -37.40
C THR A 423 -21.85 -41.67 -37.83
N THR A 424 -21.49 -40.62 -37.11
CA THR A 424 -20.50 -39.55 -37.44
C THR A 424 -19.09 -39.70 -36.85
N SER A 425 -18.05 -39.07 -37.45
CA SER A 425 -16.89 -38.52 -36.70
C SER A 425 -16.00 -37.47 -37.44
N ALA A 426 -15.82 -36.31 -36.78
CA ALA A 426 -14.67 -35.36 -36.71
C ALA A 426 -13.76 -34.93 -37.91
N ASN A 427 -13.91 -33.65 -38.29
CA ASN A 427 -12.90 -32.55 -38.47
C ASN A 427 -11.39 -32.79 -38.72
N THR A 428 -10.80 -32.05 -39.70
CA THR A 428 -9.70 -31.07 -39.49
C THR A 428 -9.45 -30.14 -40.71
N ALA A 429 -8.60 -29.11 -40.59
CA ALA A 429 -8.70 -27.82 -41.30
C ALA A 429 -7.75 -27.55 -42.51
N LEU A 430 -8.09 -26.48 -43.25
CA LEU A 430 -7.37 -25.75 -44.34
C LEU A 430 -6.74 -24.43 -43.76
N PRO A 431 -5.95 -23.54 -44.47
CA PRO A 431 -6.06 -23.21 -45.92
C PRO A 431 -4.82 -22.73 -46.76
N SER A 432 -4.99 -22.83 -48.10
CA SER A 432 -4.58 -21.96 -49.25
C SER A 432 -3.24 -21.18 -49.40
N LEU A 433 -2.70 -21.20 -50.64
CA LEU A 433 -1.63 -20.34 -51.22
C LEU A 433 -2.11 -19.01 -51.88
N SER A 434 -1.21 -18.03 -52.13
CA SER A 434 -1.20 -17.19 -53.37
C SER A 434 0.01 -16.23 -53.64
N THR A 435 0.72 -16.44 -54.78
CA THR A 435 1.02 -15.49 -55.92
C THR A 435 1.97 -14.23 -55.85
N TYR A 436 3.20 -14.34 -56.41
CA TYR A 436 4.02 -13.47 -57.36
C TYR A 436 4.40 -11.93 -57.25
N PHE A 437 5.66 -11.61 -57.72
CA PHE A 437 6.19 -10.49 -58.61
C PHE A 437 7.01 -9.21 -58.13
N SER A 438 8.20 -8.92 -58.76
CA SER A 438 9.03 -7.64 -58.91
C SER A 438 9.82 -6.93 -57.74
N SER A 439 10.72 -5.90 -57.90
CA SER A 439 11.90 -5.63 -58.82
C SER A 439 12.72 -4.28 -58.58
N THR A 440 14.09 -4.29 -58.65
CA THR A 440 15.13 -3.23 -59.05
C THR A 440 15.20 -1.74 -58.54
N THR A 441 16.44 -1.18 -58.30
CA THR A 441 17.03 0.19 -58.73
C THR A 441 18.12 0.85 -57.77
N ALA A 442 19.01 1.80 -58.22
CA ALA A 442 20.13 2.46 -57.47
C ALA A 442 20.69 3.88 -57.96
N MET A 443 21.55 4.57 -57.15
CA MET A 443 22.62 5.65 -57.40
C MET A 443 22.40 7.21 -57.55
N ALA A 444 23.35 8.06 -57.03
CA ALA A 444 23.84 9.42 -57.54
C ALA A 444 24.89 10.25 -56.65
N ALA A 445 25.94 10.95 -57.21
CA ALA A 445 26.63 12.25 -56.77
C ALA A 445 28.06 12.61 -57.37
N ILE A 446 28.46 13.93 -57.52
CA ILE A 446 29.83 14.65 -57.58
C ILE A 446 30.09 15.70 -58.75
N ALA A 447 30.64 16.94 -58.49
CA ALA A 447 31.56 17.79 -59.36
C ALA A 447 31.83 19.30 -58.92
N ALA A 448 33.08 19.86 -59.01
CA ALA A 448 33.51 21.30 -59.29
C ALA A 448 34.93 21.74 -58.81
N ASP A 449 35.84 22.34 -59.64
CA ASP A 449 37.01 23.23 -59.26
C ASP A 449 37.84 23.80 -60.47
N ALA A 450 38.33 25.07 -60.48
CA ALA A 450 38.98 25.66 -61.69
C ALA A 450 39.98 26.87 -61.57
N ASP A 451 39.57 28.12 -61.87
CA ASP A 451 40.15 28.94 -62.97
C ASP A 451 41.48 29.74 -62.80
N ALA A 452 42.00 29.96 -61.59
CA ALA A 452 42.73 31.20 -61.17
C ALA A 452 44.05 31.66 -61.86
N ALA A 453 44.52 31.07 -62.97
CA ALA A 453 45.92 31.21 -63.43
C ALA A 453 46.27 32.46 -64.29
N THR A 454 45.30 33.09 -64.96
CA THR A 454 45.56 33.84 -66.22
C THR A 454 46.09 35.28 -66.06
N LEU A 455 46.14 35.85 -64.85
CA LEU A 455 46.17 37.31 -64.64
C LEU A 455 47.57 37.96 -64.49
N ARG A 456 48.68 37.20 -64.44
CA ARG A 456 50.01 37.74 -64.03
C ARG A 456 50.91 38.28 -65.15
N ALA A 457 50.61 38.06 -66.44
CA ALA A 457 51.60 38.18 -67.51
C ALA A 457 51.82 39.60 -68.10
N GLU A 458 50.90 40.55 -67.93
CA GLU A 458 50.92 41.79 -68.74
C GLU A 458 51.86 42.91 -68.23
N CYS A 459 52.29 42.87 -66.95
CA CYS A 459 52.91 44.04 -66.31
C CYS A 459 54.35 44.36 -66.75
N GLU A 460 55.15 43.40 -67.23
CA GLU A 460 56.59 43.62 -67.48
C GLU A 460 56.93 44.44 -68.74
N ARG A 461 55.99 44.56 -69.69
CA ARG A 461 56.29 45.05 -71.05
C ARG A 461 56.69 46.54 -71.11
N LEU A 462 56.19 47.37 -70.20
CA LEU A 462 56.20 48.84 -70.34
C LEU A 462 57.52 49.53 -69.96
N ALA A 463 58.42 48.89 -69.21
CA ALA A 463 59.58 49.58 -68.64
C ALA A 463 60.72 49.93 -69.62
N LYS A 464 60.80 49.27 -70.79
CA LYS A 464 61.98 49.35 -71.68
C LYS A 464 62.07 50.59 -72.56
N GLU A 465 60.95 51.21 -72.93
CA GLU A 465 60.91 52.23 -74.01
C GLU A 465 61.53 53.59 -73.61
N LEU A 466 61.67 53.87 -72.31
CA LEU A 466 62.01 55.21 -71.81
C LEU A 466 63.50 55.60 -71.98
N LEU A 467 64.41 54.62 -72.04
CA LEU A 467 65.87 54.84 -71.98
C LEU A 467 66.51 55.42 -73.25
N ASP A 468 66.00 55.09 -74.44
CA ASP A 468 66.67 55.40 -75.71
C ASP A 468 66.61 56.89 -76.12
N THR A 469 65.67 57.65 -75.56
CA THR A 469 65.47 59.07 -75.88
C THR A 469 66.64 59.95 -75.44
N LYS A 470 67.23 59.67 -74.27
CA LYS A 470 68.24 60.52 -73.61
C LYS A 470 69.56 60.64 -74.38
N ARG A 471 69.96 59.60 -75.14
CA ARG A 471 71.26 59.56 -75.85
C ARG A 471 71.36 60.55 -77.01
N LYS A 472 70.25 60.89 -77.67
CA LYS A 472 70.28 61.67 -78.93
C LYS A 472 70.66 63.14 -78.74
N PHE A 473 70.32 63.75 -77.60
CA PHE A 473 70.54 65.19 -77.36
C PHE A 473 72.02 65.59 -77.19
N LEU A 474 72.85 64.75 -76.57
CA LEU A 474 74.25 65.10 -76.25
C LEU A 474 75.15 65.32 -77.47
N ILE A 475 74.85 64.63 -78.59
CA ILE A 475 75.70 64.67 -79.79
C ILE A 475 75.61 66.02 -80.52
N ALA A 476 74.42 66.65 -80.52
CA ALA A 476 74.18 67.90 -81.26
C ALA A 476 74.95 69.10 -80.69
N ALA A 477 75.16 69.16 -79.38
CA ALA A 477 75.78 70.31 -78.72
C ALA A 477 77.27 70.48 -79.08
N LYS A 478 78.02 69.38 -79.26
CA LYS A 478 79.47 69.41 -79.46
C LYS A 478 79.86 70.07 -80.78
N LYS A 479 79.19 69.72 -81.87
CA LYS A 479 79.48 70.20 -83.24
C LYS A 479 79.46 71.74 -83.34
N LYS A 480 78.49 72.39 -82.70
CA LYS A 480 78.30 73.85 -82.76
C LYS A 480 79.45 74.66 -82.13
N LYS A 481 80.27 74.03 -81.26
CA LYS A 481 81.44 74.68 -80.65
C LYS A 481 82.63 74.74 -81.61
N GLU A 482 82.79 73.73 -82.47
CA GLU A 482 83.92 73.59 -83.38
C GLU A 482 83.82 74.60 -84.54
N ASP A 483 82.62 74.79 -85.12
CA ASP A 483 82.34 75.76 -86.19
C ASP A 483 82.67 77.23 -85.82
N MET A 484 82.56 77.57 -84.53
CA MET A 484 82.82 78.93 -84.04
C MET A 484 84.32 79.25 -83.94
N ALA A 485 85.16 78.26 -83.66
CA ALA A 485 86.60 78.46 -83.52
C ALA A 485 87.28 78.75 -84.87
N ALA A 486 86.86 78.04 -85.93
CA ALA A 486 87.42 78.21 -87.28
C ALA A 486 87.29 79.64 -87.83
N LYS A 487 86.15 80.32 -87.54
CA LYS A 487 85.88 81.68 -88.02
C LYS A 487 86.75 82.77 -87.39
N VAL A 488 87.34 82.52 -86.21
CA VAL A 488 88.22 83.50 -85.56
C VAL A 488 89.58 83.53 -86.27
N ALA A 489 90.17 82.35 -86.50
CA ALA A 489 91.49 82.23 -87.15
C ALA A 489 91.53 82.80 -88.58
N GLU A 490 90.44 82.66 -89.35
CA GLU A 490 90.34 83.21 -90.72
C GLU A 490 90.42 84.75 -90.74
N MET A 491 89.92 85.42 -89.69
CA MET A 491 89.86 86.89 -89.63
C MET A 491 91.18 87.51 -89.13
N GLU A 492 91.92 86.82 -88.27
CA GLU A 492 93.24 87.28 -87.80
C GLU A 492 94.26 87.36 -88.96
N GLY A 493 94.24 86.38 -89.88
CA GLY A 493 95.11 86.41 -91.07
C GLY A 493 94.83 87.60 -92.01
N LYS A 494 93.57 88.05 -92.12
CA LYS A 494 93.21 89.22 -92.93
C LYS A 494 93.70 90.54 -92.34
N ILE A 495 93.82 90.62 -91.01
CA ILE A 495 94.36 91.81 -90.33
C ILE A 495 95.86 91.95 -90.59
N GLN A 496 96.63 90.86 -90.54
CA GLN A 496 98.08 90.88 -90.81
C GLN A 496 98.37 91.38 -92.24
N GLN A 497 97.65 90.87 -93.24
CA GLN A 497 97.80 91.31 -94.64
C GLN A 497 97.48 92.80 -94.83
N ALA A 498 96.52 93.35 -94.08
CA ALA A 498 96.18 94.78 -94.14
C ALA A 498 97.25 95.67 -93.48
N GLU A 499 97.88 95.21 -92.40
CA GLU A 499 98.97 95.95 -91.73
C GLU A 499 100.26 95.96 -92.57
N GLU A 500 100.59 94.86 -93.28
CA GLU A 500 101.69 94.80 -94.25
C GLU A 500 101.47 95.75 -95.45
N ALA A 501 100.26 95.78 -96.01
CA ALA A 501 99.91 96.70 -97.10
C ALA A 501 100.02 98.18 -96.68
N ALA A 502 99.62 98.52 -95.46
CA ALA A 502 99.73 99.87 -94.92
C ALA A 502 101.20 100.30 -94.71
N ALA A 503 102.08 99.38 -94.31
CA ALA A 503 103.51 99.65 -94.17
C ALA A 503 104.19 99.92 -95.52
N ALA A 504 103.84 99.15 -96.56
CA ALA A 504 104.35 99.37 -97.92
C ALA A 504 103.95 100.74 -98.49
N ALA A 505 102.69 101.17 -98.29
CA ALA A 505 102.21 102.48 -98.73
C ALA A 505 102.92 103.66 -98.02
N ALA A 506 103.28 103.50 -96.74
CA ALA A 506 104.01 104.53 -95.99
C ALA A 506 105.45 104.72 -96.49
N ALA A 507 106.12 103.66 -96.93
CA ALA A 507 107.49 103.73 -97.46
C ALA A 507 107.58 104.48 -98.80
N ALA A 508 106.57 104.32 -99.68
CA ALA A 508 106.52 104.99 -100.98
C ALA A 508 106.37 106.52 -100.89
N ALA A 509 105.76 107.04 -99.83
CA ALA A 509 105.49 108.46 -99.66
C ALA A 509 106.70 109.31 -99.21
N ALA A 510 107.83 108.69 -98.87
CA ALA A 510 108.99 109.35 -98.26
C ALA A 510 110.12 109.76 -99.24
N ALA A 511 109.98 109.48 -100.55
CA ALA A 511 111.10 109.48 -101.49
C ALA A 511 110.93 110.37 -102.75
N VAL A 512 110.70 111.68 -102.59
CA VAL A 512 110.86 112.69 -103.67
C VAL A 512 111.43 114.02 -103.11
N PRO A 513 112.55 114.58 -103.64
CA PRO A 513 113.15 115.83 -103.14
C PRO A 513 113.29 116.97 -104.19
N SER A 514 113.10 118.23 -103.78
CA SER A 514 113.74 119.50 -104.27
C SER A 514 113.16 120.68 -103.43
N VAL A 515 113.88 121.67 -102.90
CA VAL A 515 114.88 122.65 -103.43
C VAL A 515 114.24 123.86 -104.14
N SER A 516 113.89 124.87 -103.31
CA SER A 516 113.80 126.34 -103.50
C SER A 516 113.29 126.99 -104.80
N THR A 517 112.25 127.81 -104.65
CA THR A 517 112.07 129.11 -105.35
C THR A 517 112.94 130.19 -104.68
N ASP A 518 113.49 131.24 -105.30
CA ASP A 518 113.41 131.88 -106.64
C ASP A 518 113.93 131.03 -107.84
N ALA A 519 113.55 131.24 -109.12
CA ALA A 519 112.53 132.09 -109.74
C ALA A 519 112.07 131.54 -111.13
N ALA A 520 110.86 131.95 -111.54
CA ALA A 520 110.40 132.17 -112.93
C ALA A 520 110.36 131.05 -114.01
N ALA A 521 109.11 130.70 -114.36
CA ALA A 521 108.55 130.60 -115.72
C ALA A 521 108.65 129.30 -116.58
N HIS A 522 107.48 128.64 -116.68
CA HIS A 522 106.95 127.84 -117.82
C HIS A 522 107.62 126.46 -118.09
N SER A 523 106.90 125.34 -118.34
CA SER A 523 105.46 125.08 -118.46
C SER A 523 105.14 123.57 -118.24
N SER A 524 103.86 123.24 -117.92
CA SER A 524 103.25 121.90 -118.00
C SER A 524 103.77 120.78 -117.07
N ASP A 525 103.33 120.77 -115.81
CA ASP A 525 103.47 119.60 -114.89
C ASP A 525 102.22 119.38 -114.01
N GLU A 526 101.05 119.20 -114.63
CA GLU A 526 99.77 118.96 -113.92
C GLU A 526 99.50 117.50 -113.54
N GLY A 527 100.36 116.55 -113.96
CA GLY A 527 100.11 115.11 -113.80
C GLY A 527 100.41 114.57 -112.40
N LEU A 528 101.53 115.01 -111.80
CA LEU A 528 102.05 114.42 -110.56
C LEU A 528 101.29 114.86 -109.29
N ILE A 529 100.70 116.06 -109.29
CA ILE A 529 100.01 116.61 -108.12
C ILE A 529 98.69 115.89 -107.85
N ARG A 530 97.87 115.60 -108.87
CA ARG A 530 96.60 114.85 -108.68
C ARG A 530 96.82 113.40 -108.24
N ALA A 531 97.90 112.76 -108.68
CA ALA A 531 98.25 111.40 -108.25
C ALA A 531 98.60 111.35 -106.75
N ALA A 532 99.36 112.33 -106.25
CA ALA A 532 99.74 112.42 -104.85
C ALA A 532 98.54 112.73 -103.92
N GLU A 533 97.57 113.52 -104.39
CA GLU A 533 96.34 113.81 -103.62
C GLU A 533 95.38 112.62 -103.58
N SER A 534 95.22 111.87 -104.68
CA SER A 534 94.40 110.65 -104.71
C SER A 534 94.94 109.59 -103.74
N ALA A 535 96.25 109.32 -103.76
CA ALA A 535 96.87 108.36 -102.86
C ALA A 535 96.72 108.74 -101.37
N ARG A 536 96.74 110.04 -101.04
CA ARG A 536 96.51 110.52 -99.66
C ARG A 536 95.05 110.35 -99.22
N ALA A 537 94.09 110.53 -100.11
CA ALA A 537 92.67 110.30 -99.82
C ALA A 537 92.38 108.81 -99.55
N GLU A 538 92.93 107.90 -100.36
CA GLU A 538 92.79 106.46 -100.18
C GLU A 538 93.42 105.97 -98.86
N VAL A 539 94.63 106.43 -98.52
CA VAL A 539 95.27 106.10 -97.23
C VAL A 539 94.48 106.63 -96.03
N ALA A 540 93.82 107.79 -96.15
CA ALA A 540 92.94 108.32 -95.12
C ALA A 540 91.65 107.48 -94.96
N GLN A 541 91.08 107.00 -96.07
CA GLN A 541 89.90 106.12 -96.05
C GLN A 541 90.24 104.76 -95.41
N ILE A 542 91.34 104.12 -95.82
CA ILE A 542 91.78 102.83 -95.27
C ILE A 542 92.01 102.92 -93.75
N LYS A 543 92.65 104.00 -93.26
CA LYS A 543 92.82 104.20 -91.80
C LYS A 543 91.49 104.29 -91.06
N LYS A 544 90.50 105.00 -91.60
CA LYS A 544 89.18 105.13 -90.99
C LYS A 544 88.43 103.79 -90.95
N GLU A 545 88.53 102.99 -92.01
CA GLU A 545 87.93 101.65 -92.06
C GLU A 545 88.58 100.70 -91.03
N VAL A 546 89.93 100.68 -90.96
CA VAL A 546 90.68 99.90 -89.95
C VAL A 546 90.32 100.31 -88.51
N GLU A 547 90.13 101.60 -88.23
CA GLU A 547 89.67 102.05 -86.90
C GLU A 547 88.24 101.60 -86.59
N THR A 548 87.32 101.63 -87.56
CA THR A 548 85.95 101.14 -87.35
C THR A 548 85.91 99.62 -87.11
N GLU A 549 86.75 98.85 -87.79
CA GLU A 549 86.88 97.41 -87.55
C GLU A 549 87.53 97.11 -86.19
N ARG A 550 88.63 97.80 -85.81
CA ARG A 550 89.20 97.68 -84.45
C ARG A 550 88.18 98.00 -83.36
N ALA A 551 87.27 98.96 -83.59
CA ALA A 551 86.17 99.26 -82.67
C ALA A 551 85.10 98.15 -82.62
N ARG A 552 84.78 97.52 -83.75
CA ARG A 552 83.88 96.35 -83.82
C ARG A 552 84.47 95.14 -83.08
N PHE A 553 85.75 94.83 -83.30
CA PHE A 553 86.42 93.73 -82.60
C PHE A 553 86.51 93.94 -81.09
N LYS A 554 86.81 95.16 -80.61
CA LYS A 554 86.77 95.45 -79.16
C LYS A 554 85.39 95.20 -78.54
N ARG A 555 84.29 95.46 -79.25
CA ARG A 555 82.93 95.10 -78.78
C ARG A 555 82.71 93.59 -78.80
N ALA A 556 83.11 92.90 -79.87
CA ALA A 556 82.97 91.43 -79.97
C ALA A 556 83.75 90.69 -78.87
N ILE A 557 84.96 91.15 -78.53
CA ILE A 557 85.77 90.61 -77.42
C ILE A 557 85.14 90.92 -76.06
N ALA A 558 84.61 92.13 -75.85
CA ALA A 558 83.91 92.46 -74.62
C ALA A 558 82.61 91.65 -74.44
N GLU A 559 81.91 91.35 -75.55
CA GLU A 559 80.70 90.52 -75.53
C GLU A 559 81.01 89.03 -75.32
N SER A 560 82.05 88.48 -75.97
CA SER A 560 82.46 87.10 -75.75
C SER A 560 82.91 86.87 -74.31
N LYS A 561 83.64 87.83 -73.72
CA LYS A 561 84.03 87.79 -72.31
C LYS A 561 82.82 87.85 -71.35
N ARG A 562 81.82 88.70 -71.62
CA ARG A 562 80.56 88.70 -70.86
C ARG A 562 79.83 87.35 -70.95
N ARG A 563 79.86 86.69 -72.11
CA ARG A 563 79.25 85.35 -72.29
C ARG A 563 80.04 84.27 -71.53
N THR A 564 81.37 84.30 -71.49
CA THR A 564 82.15 83.36 -70.67
C THR A 564 81.90 83.57 -69.17
N ASP A 565 81.85 84.83 -68.72
CA ASP A 565 81.58 85.16 -67.32
C ASP A 565 80.15 84.80 -66.89
N ALA A 566 79.19 84.80 -67.82
CA ALA A 566 77.82 84.33 -67.58
C ALA A 566 77.76 82.80 -67.45
N VAL A 567 78.37 82.07 -68.38
CA VAL A 567 78.44 80.60 -68.35
C VAL A 567 79.20 80.09 -67.12
N GLN A 568 80.24 80.81 -66.68
CA GLN A 568 80.99 80.45 -65.46
C GLN A 568 80.12 80.59 -64.19
N ARG A 569 79.32 81.67 -64.08
CA ARG A 569 78.35 81.82 -62.96
C ARG A 569 77.22 80.78 -63.02
N GLU A 570 76.74 80.44 -64.22
CA GLU A 570 75.73 79.40 -64.41
C GLU A 570 76.27 78.01 -64.00
N LYS A 571 77.55 77.74 -64.32
CA LYS A 571 78.25 76.54 -63.86
C LYS A 571 78.37 76.51 -62.33
N GLU A 572 78.81 77.60 -61.69
CA GLU A 572 78.93 77.70 -60.23
C GLU A 572 77.57 77.53 -59.52
N ALA A 573 76.50 78.08 -60.09
CA ALA A 573 75.14 77.87 -59.60
C ALA A 573 74.66 76.41 -59.76
N ALA A 574 75.00 75.75 -60.88
CA ALA A 574 74.70 74.33 -61.10
C ALA A 574 75.49 73.42 -60.14
N GLU A 575 76.76 73.73 -59.86
CA GLU A 575 77.59 73.00 -58.88
C GLU A 575 77.04 73.18 -57.45
N ALA A 576 76.60 74.38 -57.07
CA ALA A 576 75.92 74.62 -55.79
C ALA A 576 74.58 73.85 -55.67
N SER A 577 73.77 73.84 -56.73
CA SER A 577 72.52 73.08 -56.77
C SER A 577 72.77 71.56 -56.70
N ALA A 578 73.82 71.05 -57.34
CA ALA A 578 74.21 69.65 -57.26
C ALA A 578 74.69 69.27 -55.85
N ALA A 579 75.46 70.14 -55.18
CA ALA A 579 75.86 69.94 -53.78
C ALA A 579 74.65 69.88 -52.84
N GLN A 580 73.66 70.76 -53.03
CA GLN A 580 72.42 70.75 -52.24
C GLN A 580 71.58 69.48 -52.48
N ALA A 581 71.49 69.01 -53.73
CA ALA A 581 70.82 67.75 -54.07
C ALA A 581 71.53 66.53 -53.45
N ASN A 582 72.86 66.52 -53.42
CA ASN A 582 73.64 65.47 -52.76
C ASN A 582 73.39 65.45 -51.25
N ALA A 583 73.42 66.61 -50.58
CA ALA A 583 73.14 66.71 -49.14
C ALA A 583 71.73 66.23 -48.77
N LEU A 584 70.71 66.56 -49.57
CA LEU A 584 69.36 66.00 -49.41
C LEU A 584 69.32 64.48 -49.62
N SER A 585 70.09 63.96 -50.57
CA SER A 585 70.19 62.51 -50.80
C SER A 585 70.92 61.76 -49.66
N GLU A 586 71.82 62.42 -48.94
CA GLU A 586 72.49 61.87 -47.76
C GLU A 586 71.57 61.90 -46.54
N ALA A 587 70.83 63.00 -46.33
CA ALA A 587 69.80 63.08 -45.30
C ALA A 587 68.72 61.99 -45.47
N LEU A 588 68.19 61.82 -46.68
CA LEU A 588 67.20 60.76 -46.96
C LEU A 588 67.78 59.34 -46.79
N ARG A 589 69.07 59.13 -47.02
CA ARG A 589 69.74 57.83 -46.70
C ARG A 589 69.87 57.61 -45.20
N ALA A 590 70.16 58.65 -44.42
CA ALA A 590 70.21 58.56 -42.96
C ALA A 590 68.82 58.27 -42.36
N ASP A 591 67.77 58.93 -42.87
CA ASP A 591 66.39 58.67 -42.45
C ASP A 591 65.92 57.26 -42.84
N LEU A 592 66.29 56.77 -44.05
CA LEU A 592 66.02 55.40 -44.48
C LEU A 592 66.71 54.39 -43.54
N ALA A 593 68.00 54.57 -43.25
CA ALA A 593 68.73 53.68 -42.35
C ALA A 593 68.14 53.67 -40.92
N ALA A 594 67.70 54.82 -40.42
CA ALA A 594 67.01 54.91 -39.13
C ALA A 594 65.63 54.24 -39.14
N ALA A 595 64.90 54.29 -40.26
CA ALA A 595 63.64 53.58 -40.44
C ALA A 595 63.85 52.05 -40.55
N GLU A 596 64.87 51.60 -41.29
CA GLU A 596 65.26 50.19 -41.41
C GLU A 596 65.68 49.61 -40.04
N GLN A 597 66.44 50.37 -39.24
CA GLN A 597 66.82 49.97 -37.88
C GLN A 597 65.58 49.80 -36.98
N LYS A 598 64.63 50.75 -37.03
CA LYS A 598 63.35 50.66 -36.29
C LYS A 598 62.50 49.47 -36.74
N ALA A 599 62.41 49.24 -38.05
CA ALA A 599 61.71 48.09 -38.61
C ALA A 599 62.36 46.77 -38.14
N SER A 600 63.69 46.68 -38.15
CA SER A 600 64.41 45.51 -37.61
C SER A 600 64.12 45.25 -36.13
N THR A 601 64.07 46.30 -35.30
CA THR A 601 63.69 46.13 -33.88
C THR A 601 62.23 45.72 -33.71
N ALA A 602 61.30 46.27 -34.51
CA ALA A 602 59.89 45.90 -34.47
C ALA A 602 59.66 44.44 -34.90
N VAL A 603 60.38 43.96 -35.92
CA VAL A 603 60.36 42.55 -36.35
C VAL A 603 60.83 41.64 -35.22
N LYS A 604 61.95 41.95 -34.55
CA LYS A 604 62.44 41.16 -33.40
C LYS A 604 61.46 41.10 -32.23
N HIS A 605 60.74 42.20 -31.96
CA HIS A 605 59.68 42.22 -30.96
C HIS A 605 58.44 41.42 -31.37
N ALA A 606 58.10 41.40 -32.66
CA ALA A 606 57.04 40.54 -33.18
C ALA A 606 57.42 39.05 -33.16
N GLU A 607 58.67 38.72 -33.46
CA GLU A 607 59.21 37.35 -33.37
C GLU A 607 59.19 36.83 -31.94
N THR A 608 59.70 37.59 -30.97
CA THR A 608 59.65 37.21 -29.55
C THR A 608 58.22 37.07 -29.02
N ALA A 609 57.31 37.99 -29.35
CA ALA A 609 55.90 37.86 -28.99
C ALA A 609 55.22 36.61 -29.64
N ALA A 610 55.62 36.23 -30.86
CA ALA A 610 55.13 35.02 -31.52
C ALA A 610 55.69 33.74 -30.88
N GLU A 611 56.93 33.73 -30.40
CA GLU A 611 57.51 32.64 -29.62
C GLU A 611 56.82 32.50 -28.26
N GLU A 612 56.61 33.60 -27.52
CA GLU A 612 55.85 33.58 -26.27
C GLU A 612 54.44 33.04 -26.47
N LEU A 613 53.70 33.50 -27.49
CA LEU A 613 52.36 32.98 -27.81
C LEU A 613 52.37 31.47 -28.14
N LYS A 614 53.43 30.99 -28.80
CA LYS A 614 53.63 29.56 -29.09
C LYS A 614 53.89 28.77 -27.81
N GLU A 615 54.67 29.29 -26.88
CA GLU A 615 54.90 28.68 -25.56
C GLU A 615 53.65 28.69 -24.66
N TYR A 616 52.88 29.78 -24.65
CA TYR A 616 51.59 29.82 -23.96
C TYR A 616 50.63 28.77 -24.54
N LYS A 617 50.59 28.61 -25.87
CA LYS A 617 49.76 27.60 -26.53
C LYS A 617 50.19 26.17 -26.20
N THR A 618 51.48 25.85 -26.20
CA THR A 618 51.95 24.51 -25.81
C THR A 618 51.70 24.22 -24.34
N ARG A 619 51.91 25.20 -23.45
CA ARG A 619 51.62 25.08 -22.01
C ARG A 619 50.13 24.90 -21.73
N ALA A 620 49.26 25.63 -22.43
CA ALA A 620 47.80 25.45 -22.33
C ALA A 620 47.34 24.07 -22.81
N HIS A 621 47.86 23.58 -23.95
CA HIS A 621 47.57 22.22 -24.42
C HIS A 621 48.09 21.13 -23.46
N ALA A 622 49.26 21.33 -22.84
CA ALA A 622 49.78 20.41 -21.82
C ALA A 622 48.89 20.37 -20.57
N LEU A 623 48.44 21.52 -20.08
CA LEU A 623 47.51 21.61 -18.94
C LEU A 623 46.15 20.93 -19.25
N LEU A 624 45.58 21.18 -20.43
CA LEU A 624 44.35 20.51 -20.86
C LEU A 624 44.54 18.99 -20.95
N LYS A 625 45.62 18.52 -21.57
CA LYS A 625 45.92 17.08 -21.68
C LYS A 625 46.10 16.42 -20.31
N ASN A 626 46.74 17.09 -19.35
CA ASN A 626 46.88 16.60 -17.99
C ASN A 626 45.51 16.51 -17.29
N LYS A 627 44.65 17.53 -17.43
CA LYS A 627 43.29 17.48 -16.89
C LYS A 627 42.42 16.41 -17.53
N GLU A 628 42.57 16.13 -18.82
CA GLU A 628 41.89 14.99 -19.47
C GLU A 628 42.38 13.63 -18.95
N ILE A 629 43.65 13.50 -18.54
CA ILE A 629 44.19 12.28 -17.92
C ILE A 629 43.59 12.11 -16.51
N GLU A 630 43.64 13.15 -15.68
CA GLU A 630 43.05 13.18 -14.33
C GLU A 630 41.54 12.87 -14.33
N ILE A 631 40.80 13.37 -15.33
CA ILE A 631 39.37 13.06 -15.53
C ILE A 631 39.17 11.61 -15.99
N ARG A 632 40.09 11.01 -16.75
CA ARG A 632 40.00 9.59 -17.13
C ARG A 632 40.34 8.67 -15.96
N GLU A 633 41.35 9.00 -15.15
CA GLU A 633 41.77 8.24 -13.98
C GLU A 633 40.68 8.25 -12.90
N SER A 634 40.15 9.43 -12.55
CA SER A 634 39.02 9.54 -11.60
C SER A 634 37.77 8.79 -12.07
N LYS A 635 37.42 8.84 -13.36
CA LYS A 635 36.32 8.02 -13.92
C LYS A 635 36.61 6.52 -13.84
N SER A 636 37.86 6.09 -14.05
CA SER A 636 38.23 4.68 -13.93
C SER A 636 38.12 4.18 -12.49
N ILE A 637 38.53 5.00 -11.51
CA ILE A 637 38.40 4.68 -10.08
C ILE A 637 36.92 4.58 -9.70
N ALA A 638 36.11 5.57 -10.06
CA ALA A 638 34.66 5.56 -9.78
C ALA A 638 33.93 4.35 -10.41
N LEU A 639 34.29 3.96 -11.64
CA LEU A 639 33.75 2.75 -12.27
C LEU A 639 34.22 1.46 -11.56
N GLN A 640 35.46 1.41 -11.08
CA GLN A 640 35.98 0.28 -10.33
C GLN A 640 35.28 0.15 -8.97
N GLU A 641 35.12 1.25 -8.23
CA GLU A 641 34.37 1.31 -6.97
C GLU A 641 32.92 0.86 -7.19
N GLN A 642 32.23 1.41 -8.19
CA GLN A 642 30.87 1.00 -8.55
C GLN A 642 30.77 -0.50 -8.90
N SER A 643 31.75 -1.06 -9.62
CA SER A 643 31.78 -2.49 -9.93
C SER A 643 31.96 -3.36 -8.68
N SER A 644 32.76 -2.89 -7.71
CA SER A 644 32.99 -3.60 -6.45
C SER A 644 31.78 -3.52 -5.51
N ALA A 645 31.09 -2.38 -5.49
CA ALA A 645 29.85 -2.20 -4.74
C ALA A 645 28.72 -3.06 -5.30
N LEU A 646 28.59 -3.16 -6.64
CA LEU A 646 27.64 -4.08 -7.28
C LEU A 646 27.95 -5.54 -6.96
N SER A 647 29.21 -5.97 -7.04
CA SER A 647 29.59 -7.35 -6.67
C SER A 647 29.34 -7.67 -5.19
N ALA A 648 29.56 -6.70 -4.29
CA ALA A 648 29.23 -6.85 -2.87
C ALA A 648 27.71 -6.91 -2.63
N ALA A 649 26.92 -6.11 -3.33
CA ALA A 649 25.46 -6.13 -3.28
C ALA A 649 24.88 -7.44 -3.82
N GLU A 650 25.41 -7.97 -4.93
CA GLU A 650 25.05 -9.29 -5.46
C GLU A 650 25.39 -10.41 -4.47
N ALA A 651 26.56 -10.36 -3.82
CA ALA A 651 26.93 -11.34 -2.79
C ALA A 651 25.99 -11.27 -1.57
N ALA A 652 25.60 -10.08 -1.14
CA ALA A 652 24.63 -9.89 -0.06
C ALA A 652 23.23 -10.39 -0.44
N ALA A 653 22.76 -10.11 -1.66
CA ALA A 653 21.49 -10.59 -2.17
C ALA A 653 21.43 -12.13 -2.24
N ASN A 654 22.47 -12.77 -2.80
CA ASN A 654 22.60 -14.24 -2.83
C ASN A 654 22.62 -14.85 -1.42
N SER A 655 23.26 -14.17 -0.45
CA SER A 655 23.25 -14.61 0.95
C SER A 655 21.87 -14.48 1.60
N ALA A 656 21.12 -13.43 1.29
CA ALA A 656 19.76 -13.22 1.79
C ALA A 656 18.78 -14.24 1.17
N GLU A 657 18.90 -14.53 -0.12
CA GLU A 657 18.10 -15.56 -0.81
C GLU A 657 18.38 -16.95 -0.21
N ALA A 658 19.65 -17.29 0.04
CA ALA A 658 20.02 -18.54 0.71
C ALA A 658 19.49 -18.63 2.16
N ALA A 659 19.38 -17.52 2.87
CA ALA A 659 18.76 -17.47 4.20
C ALA A 659 17.23 -17.64 4.13
N ALA A 660 16.57 -16.97 3.19
CA ALA A 660 15.14 -17.11 2.95
C ALA A 660 14.75 -18.55 2.55
N ALA A 661 15.54 -19.19 1.69
CA ALA A 661 15.35 -20.58 1.30
C ALA A 661 15.46 -21.56 2.49
N ARG A 662 16.35 -21.28 3.47
CA ARG A 662 16.44 -22.07 4.71
C ARG A 662 15.23 -21.85 5.61
N ALA A 663 14.81 -20.61 5.81
CA ALA A 663 13.62 -20.29 6.60
C ALA A 663 12.34 -20.96 6.02
N GLN A 664 12.21 -21.00 4.69
CA GLN A 664 11.13 -21.74 4.02
C GLN A 664 11.22 -23.26 4.26
N GLN A 665 12.42 -23.86 4.20
CA GLN A 665 12.61 -25.29 4.51
C GLN A 665 12.29 -25.62 5.98
N GLU A 666 12.64 -24.74 6.91
CA GLU A 666 12.30 -24.89 8.33
C GLU A 666 10.79 -24.76 8.58
N LEU A 667 10.13 -23.78 7.96
CA LEU A 667 8.67 -23.62 8.01
C LEU A 667 7.93 -24.86 7.48
N GLU A 668 8.34 -25.39 6.32
CA GLU A 668 7.75 -26.60 5.76
C GLU A 668 8.05 -27.85 6.61
N ALA A 669 9.19 -27.91 7.31
CA ALA A 669 9.47 -28.96 8.28
C ALA A 669 8.58 -28.86 9.53
N VAL A 670 8.28 -27.65 10.02
CA VAL A 670 7.34 -27.42 11.12
C VAL A 670 5.91 -27.79 10.72
N LYS A 671 5.44 -27.36 9.54
CA LYS A 671 4.12 -27.75 9.01
C LYS A 671 3.94 -29.25 8.91
N ARG A 672 4.97 -29.99 8.46
CA ARG A 672 4.94 -31.46 8.41
C ARG A 672 4.83 -32.09 9.81
N ARG A 673 5.59 -31.60 10.79
CA ARG A 673 5.48 -32.07 12.18
C ARG A 673 4.09 -31.82 12.76
N MET A 674 3.52 -30.62 12.56
CA MET A 674 2.16 -30.33 13.00
C MET A 674 1.12 -31.22 12.31
N ALA A 675 1.27 -31.52 11.02
CA ALA A 675 0.39 -32.45 10.32
C ALA A 675 0.52 -33.89 10.86
N GLU A 676 1.74 -34.35 11.15
CA GLU A 676 2.01 -35.65 11.80
C GLU A 676 1.39 -35.73 13.21
N GLU A 677 1.53 -34.67 14.01
CA GLU A 677 0.92 -34.56 15.35
C GLU A 677 -0.62 -34.53 15.31
N VAL A 678 -1.21 -33.81 14.35
CA VAL A 678 -2.68 -33.79 14.14
C VAL A 678 -3.19 -35.17 13.74
N VAL A 679 -2.52 -35.87 12.82
CA VAL A 679 -2.90 -37.25 12.43
C VAL A 679 -2.74 -38.22 13.60
N ALA A 680 -1.68 -38.10 14.41
CA ALA A 680 -1.51 -38.90 15.61
C ALA A 680 -2.65 -38.66 16.61
N ALA A 681 -2.95 -37.40 16.94
CA ALA A 681 -4.03 -37.03 17.86
C ALA A 681 -5.42 -37.43 17.36
N GLN A 682 -5.67 -37.38 16.04
CA GLN A 682 -6.88 -37.91 15.42
C GLN A 682 -6.98 -39.43 15.61
N SER A 683 -5.89 -40.17 15.38
CA SER A 683 -5.88 -41.62 15.57
C SER A 683 -6.11 -42.04 17.03
N GLU A 684 -5.53 -41.31 17.99
CA GLU A 684 -5.81 -41.51 19.42
C GLU A 684 -7.28 -41.24 19.74
N ARG A 685 -7.82 -40.10 19.26
CA ARG A 685 -9.24 -39.77 19.43
C ARG A 685 -10.16 -40.85 18.86
N ASP A 686 -9.89 -41.34 17.65
CA ASP A 686 -10.69 -42.38 17.01
C ASP A 686 -10.63 -43.70 17.80
N THR A 687 -9.49 -44.07 18.38
CA THR A 687 -9.42 -45.24 19.28
C THR A 687 -10.27 -45.05 20.54
N THR A 688 -10.22 -43.88 21.20
CA THR A 688 -11.07 -43.61 22.38
C THR A 688 -12.56 -43.61 22.04
N VAL A 689 -12.95 -43.08 20.87
CA VAL A 689 -14.34 -43.11 20.38
C VAL A 689 -14.78 -44.56 20.11
N ALA A 690 -13.92 -45.39 19.51
CA ALA A 690 -14.21 -46.80 19.28
C ALA A 690 -14.37 -47.59 20.59
N GLU A 691 -13.57 -47.31 21.62
CA GLU A 691 -13.70 -47.90 22.95
C GLU A 691 -15.00 -47.47 23.64
N LEU A 692 -15.32 -46.17 23.67
CA LEU A 692 -16.57 -45.65 24.23
C LEU A 692 -17.81 -46.21 23.50
N GLN A 693 -17.76 -46.35 22.17
CA GLN A 693 -18.84 -47.01 21.41
C GLN A 693 -18.97 -48.50 21.77
N ARG A 694 -17.86 -49.20 22.02
CA ARG A 694 -17.87 -50.60 22.45
C ARG A 694 -18.46 -50.75 23.84
N GLU A 695 -18.12 -49.86 24.77
CA GLU A 695 -18.69 -49.82 26.11
C GLU A 695 -20.20 -49.50 26.08
N ALA A 696 -20.62 -48.49 25.30
CA ALA A 696 -22.03 -48.16 25.11
C ALA A 696 -22.85 -49.33 24.53
N ARG A 697 -22.30 -50.06 23.54
CA ARG A 697 -22.92 -51.28 23.00
C ARG A 697 -23.00 -52.40 24.03
N SER A 698 -21.99 -52.56 24.88
CA SER A 698 -21.98 -53.51 25.99
C SER A 698 -23.06 -53.17 27.04
N ALA A 699 -23.14 -51.91 27.46
CA ALA A 699 -24.13 -51.40 28.40
C ALA A 699 -25.56 -51.54 27.86
N SER A 700 -25.78 -51.23 26.58
CA SER A 700 -27.07 -51.45 25.89
C SER A 700 -27.45 -52.93 25.84
N GLY A 701 -26.49 -53.82 25.54
CA GLY A 701 -26.69 -55.28 25.60
C GLY A 701 -27.05 -55.77 27.01
N ALA A 702 -26.40 -55.24 28.04
CA ALA A 702 -26.71 -55.54 29.44
C ALA A 702 -28.10 -55.03 29.86
N ALA A 703 -28.47 -53.81 29.45
CA ALA A 703 -29.81 -53.26 29.69
C ALA A 703 -30.91 -54.10 29.00
N ALA A 704 -30.69 -54.52 27.75
CA ALA A 704 -31.60 -55.40 27.04
C ALA A 704 -31.72 -56.79 27.71
N ALA A 705 -30.61 -57.33 28.24
CA ALA A 705 -30.63 -58.58 29.01
C ALA A 705 -31.39 -58.44 30.34
N ALA A 706 -31.19 -57.34 31.07
CA ALA A 706 -31.93 -57.03 32.29
C ALA A 706 -33.43 -56.85 32.01
N ASN A 707 -33.81 -56.19 30.90
CA ASN A 707 -35.21 -56.02 30.54
C ASN A 707 -35.89 -57.36 30.20
N ARG A 708 -35.20 -58.28 29.50
CA ARG A 708 -35.68 -59.66 29.29
C ARG A 708 -35.85 -60.43 30.60
N GLN A 709 -34.94 -60.26 31.56
CA GLN A 709 -35.09 -60.85 32.89
C GLN A 709 -36.30 -60.29 33.64
N TYR A 710 -36.52 -58.97 33.57
CA TYR A 710 -37.69 -58.32 34.13
C TYR A 710 -39.01 -58.85 33.51
N GLU A 711 -39.08 -58.98 32.18
CA GLU A 711 -40.24 -59.58 31.50
C GLU A 711 -40.48 -61.05 31.92
N GLN A 712 -39.42 -61.85 32.08
CA GLN A 712 -39.56 -63.22 32.60
C GLN A 712 -40.07 -63.25 34.05
N VAL A 713 -39.66 -62.31 34.91
CA VAL A 713 -40.18 -62.19 36.27
C VAL A 713 -41.64 -61.72 36.26
N LYS A 714 -42.00 -60.78 35.37
CA LYS A 714 -43.38 -60.31 35.17
C LYS A 714 -44.32 -61.45 34.76
N LEU A 715 -43.94 -62.24 33.75
CA LEU A 715 -44.71 -63.41 33.31
C LEU A 715 -44.85 -64.47 34.42
N ARG A 716 -43.80 -64.68 35.23
CA ARG A 716 -43.89 -65.55 36.42
C ARG A 716 -44.87 -65.01 37.46
N TYR A 717 -44.86 -63.70 37.71
CA TYR A 717 -45.80 -63.06 38.63
C TYR A 717 -47.25 -63.20 38.13
N GLU A 718 -47.52 -62.93 36.86
CA GLU A 718 -48.84 -63.12 36.23
C GLU A 718 -49.29 -64.61 36.30
N SER A 719 -48.36 -65.57 36.12
CA SER A 719 -48.67 -67.01 36.31
C SER A 719 -48.97 -67.39 37.77
N LEU A 720 -48.38 -66.68 38.73
CA LEU A 720 -48.64 -66.89 40.16
C LEU A 720 -49.97 -66.27 40.55
N GLU A 721 -50.27 -65.07 40.06
CA GLU A 721 -51.54 -64.38 40.28
C GLU A 721 -52.72 -65.21 39.75
N THR A 722 -52.68 -65.64 38.49
CA THR A 722 -53.70 -66.54 37.92
C THR A 722 -53.82 -67.87 38.68
N ARG A 723 -52.70 -68.44 39.17
CA ARG A 723 -52.74 -69.62 40.03
C ARG A 723 -53.38 -69.34 41.40
N THR A 724 -53.14 -68.19 42.00
CA THR A 724 -53.78 -67.81 43.28
C THR A 724 -55.29 -67.56 43.10
N GLN A 725 -55.70 -66.94 41.99
CA GLN A 725 -57.13 -66.79 41.63
C GLN A 725 -57.81 -68.16 41.47
N LEU A 726 -57.18 -69.11 40.76
CA LEU A 726 -57.69 -70.48 40.61
C LEU A 726 -57.78 -71.21 41.96
N LEU A 727 -56.77 -71.06 42.84
CA LEU A 727 -56.80 -71.65 44.18
C LEU A 727 -57.89 -71.01 45.06
N GLN A 728 -58.16 -69.72 44.89
CA GLN A 728 -59.24 -69.03 45.59
C GLN A 728 -60.61 -69.50 45.10
N GLU A 729 -60.79 -69.71 43.79
CA GLU A 729 -62.00 -70.31 43.21
C GLU A 729 -62.21 -71.76 43.70
N GLN A 730 -61.15 -72.57 43.74
CA GLN A 730 -61.16 -73.92 44.33
C GLN A 730 -61.50 -73.90 45.83
N LEU A 731 -61.05 -72.88 46.56
CA LEU A 731 -61.42 -72.71 47.97
C LEU A 731 -62.91 -72.34 48.11
N THR A 732 -63.44 -71.43 47.29
CA THR A 732 -64.87 -71.05 47.33
C THR A 732 -65.81 -72.18 46.95
N THR A 733 -65.42 -73.02 45.99
CA THR A 733 -66.18 -74.22 45.61
C THR A 733 -66.08 -75.31 46.68
N ALA A 734 -64.93 -75.47 47.34
CA ALA A 734 -64.80 -76.35 48.50
C ALA A 734 -65.64 -75.87 49.70
N THR A 735 -65.70 -74.56 49.99
CA THR A 735 -66.57 -74.04 51.06
C THR A 735 -68.04 -74.22 50.73
N ALA A 736 -68.47 -74.00 49.47
CA ALA A 736 -69.84 -74.28 49.05
C ALA A 736 -70.21 -75.76 49.20
N ALA A 737 -69.30 -76.68 48.84
CA ALA A 737 -69.51 -78.12 49.04
C ALA A 737 -69.58 -78.51 50.54
N VAL A 738 -68.89 -77.80 51.44
CA VAL A 738 -69.02 -77.98 52.90
C VAL A 738 -70.38 -77.46 53.39
N GLU A 739 -70.86 -76.33 52.88
CA GLU A 739 -72.19 -75.80 53.19
C GLU A 739 -73.31 -76.73 52.69
N GLU A 740 -73.19 -77.27 51.48
CA GLU A 740 -74.10 -78.32 50.96
C GLU A 740 -74.06 -79.59 51.82
N ALA A 741 -72.87 -80.03 52.27
CA ALA A 741 -72.74 -81.16 53.18
C ALA A 741 -73.37 -80.90 54.56
N GLU A 742 -73.34 -79.66 55.06
CA GLU A 742 -74.07 -79.27 56.27
C GLU A 742 -75.60 -79.25 56.07
N ILE A 743 -76.08 -78.80 54.91
CA ILE A 743 -77.51 -78.84 54.56
C ILE A 743 -77.98 -80.29 54.51
N LEU A 744 -77.29 -81.15 53.77
CA LEU A 744 -77.58 -82.60 53.68
C LEU A 744 -77.51 -83.28 55.06
N LYS A 745 -76.61 -82.84 55.95
CA LYS A 745 -76.54 -83.34 57.33
C LYS A 745 -77.79 -82.95 58.14
N LYS A 746 -78.29 -81.72 57.99
CA LYS A 746 -79.53 -81.23 58.63
C LYS A 746 -80.75 -82.00 58.09
N GLU A 747 -80.83 -82.22 56.78
CA GLU A 747 -81.87 -83.06 56.16
C GLU A 747 -81.84 -84.51 56.67
N MET A 748 -80.64 -85.10 56.80
CA MET A 748 -80.45 -86.43 57.39
C MET A 748 -80.82 -86.51 58.88
N GLU A 749 -80.77 -85.41 59.63
CA GLU A 749 -81.29 -85.36 61.00
C GLU A 749 -82.83 -85.26 61.02
N ILE A 750 -83.43 -84.44 60.15
CA ILE A 750 -84.89 -84.36 59.99
C ILE A 750 -85.47 -85.73 59.60
N LEU A 751 -84.90 -86.39 58.58
CA LEU A 751 -85.32 -87.73 58.14
C LEU A 751 -85.19 -88.79 59.23
N LYS A 752 -84.22 -88.68 60.15
CA LYS A 752 -84.11 -89.58 61.32
C LYS A 752 -85.24 -89.34 62.32
N VAL A 753 -85.62 -88.09 62.57
CA VAL A 753 -86.75 -87.73 63.44
C VAL A 753 -88.07 -88.21 62.83
N GLU A 754 -88.26 -88.01 61.52
CA GLU A 754 -89.44 -88.51 60.79
C GLU A 754 -89.51 -90.05 60.80
N HIS A 755 -88.38 -90.75 60.59
CA HIS A 755 -88.34 -92.21 60.72
C HIS A 755 -88.61 -92.71 62.14
N ALA A 756 -88.21 -91.96 63.18
CA ALA A 756 -88.55 -92.28 64.56
C ALA A 756 -90.05 -92.12 64.80
N SER A 757 -90.64 -90.99 64.36
CA SER A 757 -92.09 -90.72 64.42
C SER A 757 -92.90 -91.78 63.67
N MET A 758 -92.52 -92.13 62.43
CA MET A 758 -93.14 -93.20 61.65
C MET A 758 -93.07 -94.56 62.35
N ARG A 759 -91.98 -94.86 63.08
CA ARG A 759 -91.83 -96.09 63.86
C ARG A 759 -92.72 -96.07 65.11
N GLU A 760 -92.87 -94.94 65.79
CA GLU A 760 -93.82 -94.78 66.90
C GLU A 760 -95.27 -94.92 66.43
N ILE A 761 -95.64 -94.31 65.31
CA ILE A 761 -96.96 -94.46 64.69
C ILE A 761 -97.22 -95.93 64.34
N ALA A 762 -96.27 -96.61 63.70
CA ALA A 762 -96.39 -98.05 63.38
C ALA A 762 -96.56 -98.92 64.64
N ASN A 763 -95.82 -98.65 65.71
CA ASN A 763 -95.97 -99.36 66.99
C ASN A 763 -97.32 -99.06 67.65
N SER A 764 -97.80 -97.81 67.60
CA SER A 764 -99.12 -97.44 68.12
C SER A 764 -100.26 -98.13 67.35
N ALA A 765 -100.12 -98.27 66.02
CA ALA A 765 -101.07 -98.97 65.17
C ALA A 765 -101.08 -100.49 65.43
N ALA A 766 -99.90 -101.08 65.69
CA ALA A 766 -99.81 -102.48 66.13
C ALA A 766 -100.50 -102.69 67.48
N HIS A 767 -100.22 -101.85 68.47
CA HIS A 767 -100.88 -101.93 69.78
C HIS A 767 -102.40 -101.67 69.71
N ALA A 768 -102.87 -100.78 68.84
CA ALA A 768 -104.29 -100.58 68.59
C ALA A 768 -104.94 -101.81 67.96
N LYS A 769 -104.26 -102.48 67.00
CA LYS A 769 -104.73 -103.74 66.40
C LYS A 769 -104.77 -104.89 67.41
N ASP A 770 -103.77 -105.00 68.29
CA ASP A 770 -103.77 -105.99 69.36
C ASP A 770 -104.89 -105.73 70.39
N ALA A 771 -105.19 -104.46 70.68
CA ALA A 771 -106.33 -104.07 71.53
C ALA A 771 -107.69 -104.38 70.87
N GLU A 772 -107.87 -104.10 69.57
CA GLU A 772 -109.07 -104.51 68.81
C GLU A 772 -109.25 -106.03 68.79
N LEU A 773 -108.16 -106.79 68.66
CA LEU A 773 -108.18 -108.26 68.72
C LEU A 773 -108.47 -108.78 70.13
N ALA A 774 -108.00 -108.11 71.18
CA ALA A 774 -108.33 -108.44 72.57
C ALA A 774 -109.82 -108.19 72.86
N ALA A 775 -110.33 -107.00 72.52
CA ALA A 775 -111.76 -106.66 72.67
C ALA A 775 -112.68 -107.61 71.87
N SER A 776 -112.26 -108.01 70.66
CA SER A 776 -112.99 -109.00 69.84
C SER A 776 -113.04 -110.38 70.51
N ARG A 777 -111.97 -110.79 71.20
CA ARG A 777 -111.92 -112.04 71.97
C ARG A 777 -112.81 -111.98 73.22
N GLU A 778 -112.82 -110.86 73.95
CA GLU A 778 -113.71 -110.65 75.09
C GLU A 778 -115.19 -110.67 74.68
N ALA A 779 -115.55 -110.01 73.57
CA ALA A 779 -116.90 -110.07 73.01
C ALA A 779 -117.33 -111.51 72.63
N CYS A 780 -116.39 -112.35 72.16
CA CYS A 780 -116.66 -113.77 71.87
C CYS A 780 -116.79 -114.64 73.12
N ILE A 781 -116.29 -114.20 74.28
CA ILE A 781 -116.48 -114.87 75.57
C ILE A 781 -117.87 -114.47 76.12
N ALA A 782 -118.18 -113.17 76.15
CA ALA A 782 -119.48 -112.66 76.61
C ALA A 782 -120.67 -113.31 75.86
N LEU A 783 -120.59 -113.44 74.53
CA LEU A 783 -121.63 -114.11 73.73
C LEU A 783 -121.79 -115.61 74.05
N ARG A 784 -120.75 -116.30 74.55
CA ARG A 784 -120.84 -117.71 74.99
C ARG A 784 -121.48 -117.84 76.36
N GLU A 785 -121.23 -116.88 77.25
CA GLU A 785 -121.87 -116.78 78.57
C GLU A 785 -123.37 -116.43 78.42
N GLU A 786 -123.71 -115.56 77.48
CA GLU A 786 -125.10 -115.20 77.19
C GLU A 786 -125.90 -116.40 76.64
N ILE A 787 -125.32 -117.18 75.71
CA ILE A 787 -125.93 -118.43 75.19
C ILE A 787 -126.16 -119.47 76.29
N THR A 788 -125.22 -119.64 77.22
CA THR A 788 -125.39 -120.58 78.35
C THR A 788 -126.38 -120.07 79.40
N SER A 789 -126.51 -118.74 79.57
CA SER A 789 -127.58 -118.16 80.40
C SER A 789 -128.98 -118.46 79.85
N LEU A 790 -129.18 -118.32 78.53
CA LEU A 790 -130.46 -118.53 77.86
C LEU A 790 -130.90 -120.01 77.89
N GLN A 791 -129.95 -120.95 77.86
CA GLN A 791 -130.25 -122.38 78.00
C GLN A 791 -130.79 -122.72 79.41
N ASN A 792 -130.24 -122.14 80.47
CA ASN A 792 -130.72 -122.35 81.84
C ASN A 792 -132.12 -121.76 82.11
N VAL A 793 -132.50 -120.69 81.41
CA VAL A 793 -133.84 -120.07 81.53
C VAL A 793 -134.95 -120.96 80.93
N ILE A 794 -134.65 -121.70 79.87
CA ILE A 794 -135.64 -122.54 79.15
C ILE A 794 -136.05 -123.78 79.97
N ASP A 795 -135.13 -124.37 80.74
CA ASP A 795 -135.44 -125.52 81.59
C ASP A 795 -136.11 -125.10 82.93
N GLY A 796 -135.80 -123.91 83.44
CA GLY A 796 -136.48 -123.36 84.63
C GLY A 796 -137.96 -123.04 84.43
N LEU A 797 -138.34 -122.53 83.25
CA LEU A 797 -139.72 -122.08 82.95
C LEU A 797 -140.76 -123.21 82.83
N LYS A 798 -140.36 -124.49 82.82
CA LYS A 798 -141.28 -125.64 82.81
C LYS A 798 -141.62 -126.18 84.21
N ALA A 799 -140.90 -125.77 85.26
CA ALA A 799 -140.99 -126.41 86.58
C ALA A 799 -141.79 -125.62 87.64
N SER A 800 -141.94 -124.29 87.51
CA SER A 800 -142.54 -123.42 88.55
C SER A 800 -143.82 -122.66 88.13
N ALA A 801 -144.61 -123.26 87.23
CA ALA A 801 -146.05 -122.98 87.17
C ALA A 801 -146.80 -123.45 88.44
N ALA A 802 -146.12 -124.21 89.32
CA ALA A 802 -146.50 -124.44 90.71
C ALA A 802 -145.71 -123.49 91.65
N ALA A 803 -146.37 -123.02 92.71
CA ALA A 803 -145.84 -122.16 93.78
C ALA A 803 -145.49 -120.70 93.39
N ARG A 804 -146.52 -119.86 93.22
CA ARG A 804 -146.36 -118.39 93.33
C ARG A 804 -146.05 -118.00 94.79
N ALA A 805 -144.78 -117.77 95.09
CA ALA A 805 -144.28 -117.00 96.23
C ALA A 805 -142.99 -116.31 95.77
N ALA A 806 -142.96 -114.99 95.55
CA ALA A 806 -142.84 -113.95 96.57
C ALA A 806 -141.52 -114.04 97.36
N THR A 807 -140.64 -113.04 97.40
CA THR A 807 -140.54 -111.75 96.67
C THR A 807 -139.05 -111.38 96.70
N ALA A 808 -138.41 -111.17 95.54
CA ALA A 808 -136.96 -110.98 95.47
C ALA A 808 -136.51 -109.59 95.95
N MET A 809 -135.44 -109.55 96.76
CA MET A 809 -134.86 -108.32 97.29
C MET A 809 -133.34 -108.48 97.53
N VAL A 810 -132.56 -107.44 97.17
CA VAL A 810 -131.20 -107.09 97.67
C VAL A 810 -130.01 -108.01 97.30
N GLY A 811 -128.85 -107.38 97.01
CA GLY A 811 -127.51 -108.01 96.97
C GLY A 811 -126.91 -107.98 95.55
N SER A 812 -125.98 -107.12 95.12
CA SER A 812 -124.79 -106.49 95.72
C SER A 812 -123.48 -107.27 95.53
N ASP A 813 -122.46 -106.53 95.07
CA ASP A 813 -121.00 -106.70 95.23
C ASP A 813 -120.11 -107.29 94.11
N GLY A 814 -118.90 -106.70 94.02
CA GLY A 814 -117.81 -107.01 93.06
C GLY A 814 -117.59 -105.87 92.07
N ALA A 815 -116.82 -104.82 92.38
CA ALA A 815 -115.34 -104.73 92.27
C ALA A 815 -114.83 -104.87 90.80
N SER A 816 -113.85 -104.12 90.30
CA SER A 816 -112.65 -103.57 90.97
C SER A 816 -111.88 -102.60 90.06
N ALA A 817 -111.04 -101.72 90.65
CA ALA A 817 -109.82 -101.11 90.07
C ALA A 817 -110.00 -100.20 88.81
N ASN A 818 -109.06 -99.32 88.40
CA ASN A 818 -107.89 -98.64 88.99
C ASN A 818 -107.71 -97.37 88.12
N SER A 819 -107.68 -96.13 88.61
CA SER A 819 -106.60 -95.44 89.33
C SER A 819 -105.18 -95.61 88.74
N ASN A 820 -104.55 -94.49 88.37
CA ASN A 820 -103.11 -94.17 88.37
C ASN A 820 -102.10 -95.21 87.80
N GLY A 821 -101.08 -94.82 87.04
CA GLY A 821 -100.40 -93.53 86.95
C GLY A 821 -98.88 -93.74 87.06
N ASP A 822 -98.11 -92.65 87.04
CA ASP A 822 -96.67 -92.58 87.34
C ASP A 822 -95.66 -93.39 86.49
N ARG A 823 -94.86 -92.65 85.72
CA ARG A 823 -93.39 -92.46 85.88
C ARG A 823 -92.87 -91.61 84.70
N ARG A 824 -91.96 -90.65 84.85
CA ARG A 824 -91.10 -90.31 86.00
C ARG A 824 -90.54 -88.86 85.89
N ALA A 825 -90.47 -88.19 87.04
CA ALA A 825 -89.33 -87.39 87.53
C ALA A 825 -88.83 -86.08 86.86
N TYR A 826 -88.80 -85.01 87.70
CA TYR A 826 -87.68 -84.09 88.03
C TYR A 826 -86.90 -83.36 86.89
N SER A 827 -86.29 -82.18 87.08
CA SER A 827 -86.46 -81.04 88.02
C SER A 827 -85.46 -79.93 87.64
N MET A 828 -85.64 -78.76 88.25
CA MET A 828 -84.66 -77.66 88.50
C MET A 828 -83.19 -77.82 88.05
N SER A 829 -82.69 -76.71 87.51
CA SER A 829 -81.43 -76.00 87.85
C SER A 829 -80.33 -76.74 88.64
N LEU A 830 -79.10 -76.70 88.13
CA LEU A 830 -77.99 -76.11 88.90
C LEU A 830 -76.82 -75.64 88.03
N GLU A 831 -76.10 -74.64 88.54
CA GLU A 831 -74.81 -74.17 88.05
C GLU A 831 -73.65 -75.10 88.45
N HIS A 832 -72.46 -74.69 88.01
CA HIS A 832 -71.12 -74.97 88.55
C HIS A 832 -70.35 -76.24 88.17
N ALA A 833 -69.30 -75.96 87.38
CA ALA A 833 -67.90 -76.33 87.62
C ALA A 833 -67.47 -77.79 87.37
N VAL A 834 -66.44 -77.94 86.53
CA VAL A 834 -65.07 -78.32 86.94
C VAL A 834 -64.18 -78.28 85.68
N SER A 835 -63.12 -77.48 85.71
CA SER A 835 -61.97 -77.58 84.78
C SER A 835 -61.03 -78.69 85.31
N PRO A 836 -60.24 -79.40 84.48
CA PRO A 836 -58.94 -78.80 84.14
C PRO A 836 -58.27 -79.24 82.81
N ALA A 837 -57.22 -78.46 82.47
CA ALA A 837 -55.97 -78.86 81.81
C ALA A 837 -55.91 -79.13 80.29
N GLY A 838 -54.99 -78.40 79.63
CA GLY A 838 -54.33 -78.80 78.39
C GLY A 838 -54.30 -77.73 77.30
N GLY A 839 -53.11 -77.21 76.96
CA GLY A 839 -52.90 -76.40 75.74
C GLY A 839 -52.82 -74.88 75.92
N LYS A 840 -51.76 -74.41 76.58
CA LYS A 840 -51.16 -73.12 76.21
C LYS A 840 -50.23 -73.32 75.00
N ASP A 841 -49.72 -72.22 74.44
CA ASP A 841 -48.53 -72.16 73.55
C ASP A 841 -48.74 -72.33 72.02
N GLN A 842 -49.92 -72.07 71.45
CA GLN A 842 -50.09 -71.95 69.98
C GLN A 842 -50.95 -70.80 69.45
N ARG A 843 -51.47 -69.89 70.30
CA ARG A 843 -52.32 -68.76 69.83
C ARG A 843 -51.65 -67.38 69.87
N GLU A 844 -50.58 -67.22 70.64
CA GLU A 844 -49.82 -65.95 70.70
C GLU A 844 -48.74 -65.85 69.59
N GLU A 845 -48.33 -66.96 68.95
CA GLU A 845 -47.40 -66.91 67.80
C GLU A 845 -48.09 -66.54 66.49
N GLU A 846 -49.34 -66.97 66.25
CA GLU A 846 -50.08 -66.59 65.03
C GLU A 846 -50.51 -65.11 65.06
N GLU A 847 -50.97 -64.60 66.20
CA GLU A 847 -51.30 -63.17 66.35
C GLU A 847 -50.05 -62.28 66.27
N ASN A 848 -48.90 -62.70 66.84
CA ASN A 848 -47.63 -61.99 66.66
C ASN A 848 -47.06 -62.13 65.23
N SER A 849 -47.31 -63.23 64.52
CA SER A 849 -46.89 -63.43 63.12
C SER A 849 -47.67 -62.51 62.17
N VAL A 850 -49.00 -62.41 62.34
CA VAL A 850 -49.84 -61.48 61.58
C VAL A 850 -49.50 -60.02 61.91
N ALA A 851 -49.25 -59.69 63.18
CA ALA A 851 -48.77 -58.36 63.57
C ALA A 851 -47.39 -58.04 62.98
N ALA A 852 -46.44 -58.98 63.00
CA ALA A 852 -45.11 -58.80 62.41
C ALA A 852 -45.17 -58.66 60.88
N ALA A 853 -46.03 -59.42 60.20
CA ALA A 853 -46.26 -59.29 58.76
C ALA A 853 -46.89 -57.93 58.40
N TRP A 854 -47.83 -57.44 59.21
CA TRP A 854 -48.44 -56.13 59.02
C TRP A 854 -47.45 -54.99 59.29
N ILE A 855 -46.62 -55.11 60.33
CA ILE A 855 -45.51 -54.17 60.61
C ILE A 855 -44.46 -54.19 59.48
N ALA A 856 -44.16 -55.35 58.90
CA ALA A 856 -43.24 -55.47 57.77
C ALA A 856 -43.81 -54.85 56.47
N GLU A 857 -45.11 -55.03 56.17
CA GLU A 857 -45.74 -54.36 55.03
C GLU A 857 -45.89 -52.85 55.27
N LEU A 858 -46.15 -52.40 56.51
CA LEU A 858 -46.08 -50.98 56.88
C LEU A 858 -44.68 -50.42 56.66
N ALA A 859 -43.63 -51.08 57.15
CA ALA A 859 -42.24 -50.64 56.95
C ALA A 859 -41.85 -50.61 55.46
N LYS A 860 -42.38 -51.53 54.64
CA LYS A 860 -42.23 -51.52 53.19
C LYS A 860 -42.98 -50.35 52.54
N LYS A 861 -44.21 -50.04 52.97
CA LYS A 861 -44.98 -48.88 52.51
C LYS A 861 -44.34 -47.55 52.94
N GLU A 862 -43.75 -47.48 54.13
CA GLU A 862 -42.93 -46.35 54.58
C GLU A 862 -41.63 -46.21 53.76
N GLY A 863 -41.00 -47.33 53.39
CA GLY A 863 -39.85 -47.35 52.47
C GLY A 863 -40.19 -46.87 51.06
N GLU A 864 -41.33 -47.32 50.51
CA GLU A 864 -41.88 -46.84 49.24
C GLU A 864 -42.22 -45.33 49.32
N LEU A 865 -42.88 -44.88 50.40
CA LEU A 865 -43.19 -43.47 50.65
C LEU A 865 -41.92 -42.63 50.74
N ALA A 866 -40.91 -43.07 51.50
CA ALA A 866 -39.63 -42.38 51.64
C ALA A 866 -38.85 -42.32 50.30
N SER A 867 -38.96 -43.36 49.47
CA SER A 867 -38.39 -43.38 48.11
C SER A 867 -39.08 -42.35 47.20
N VAL A 868 -40.41 -42.32 47.21
CA VAL A 868 -41.21 -41.32 46.47
C VAL A 868 -40.93 -39.91 46.97
N GLN A 869 -40.81 -39.69 48.29
CA GLN A 869 -40.45 -38.39 48.87
C GLN A 869 -39.06 -37.92 48.43
N ARG A 870 -38.05 -38.80 48.40
CA ARG A 870 -36.71 -38.44 47.86
C ARG A 870 -36.77 -38.13 46.37
N ARG A 871 -37.54 -38.89 45.58
CA ARG A 871 -37.72 -38.62 44.14
C ARG A 871 -38.42 -37.28 43.91
N MET A 872 -39.44 -36.96 44.70
CA MET A 872 -40.14 -35.67 44.68
C MET A 872 -39.19 -34.52 45.06
N GLN A 873 -38.36 -34.67 46.10
CA GLN A 873 -37.36 -33.66 46.46
C GLN A 873 -36.30 -33.46 45.38
N ASN A 874 -35.87 -34.52 44.69
CA ASN A 874 -34.92 -34.41 43.58
C ASN A 874 -35.55 -33.68 42.39
N LEU A 875 -36.78 -34.04 42.00
CA LEU A 875 -37.52 -33.35 40.94
C LEU A 875 -37.81 -31.88 41.31
N GLN A 876 -38.06 -31.57 42.59
CA GLN A 876 -38.21 -30.18 43.04
C GLN A 876 -36.90 -29.38 42.89
N ARG A 877 -35.73 -29.98 43.17
CA ARG A 877 -34.44 -29.31 42.92
C ARG A 877 -34.23 -29.08 41.42
N GLU A 878 -34.46 -30.12 40.61
CA GLU A 878 -34.34 -30.07 39.15
C GLU A 878 -35.25 -28.98 38.54
N VAL A 879 -36.50 -28.86 39.00
CA VAL A 879 -37.39 -27.75 38.61
C VAL A 879 -36.81 -26.40 39.04
N THR A 880 -36.33 -26.22 40.27
CA THR A 880 -35.74 -24.94 40.69
C THR A 880 -34.43 -24.59 39.99
N ASP A 881 -33.68 -25.57 39.51
CA ASP A 881 -32.45 -25.35 38.75
C ASP A 881 -32.79 -25.02 37.27
N LEU A 882 -33.82 -25.64 36.70
CA LEU A 882 -34.38 -25.27 35.39
C LEU A 882 -35.02 -23.88 35.40
N GLU A 883 -35.75 -23.51 36.46
CA GLU A 883 -36.30 -22.15 36.63
C GLU A 883 -35.18 -21.10 36.63
N ARG A 884 -34.09 -21.34 37.36
CA ARG A 884 -32.88 -20.47 37.33
C ARG A 884 -32.21 -20.43 35.96
N GLU A 885 -32.20 -21.53 35.23
CA GLU A 885 -31.61 -21.58 33.89
C GLU A 885 -32.48 -20.82 32.87
N VAL A 886 -33.81 -20.84 33.02
CA VAL A 886 -34.74 -20.01 32.25
C VAL A 886 -34.55 -18.53 32.59
N ASP A 887 -34.53 -18.16 33.88
CA ASP A 887 -34.25 -16.77 34.31
C ASP A 887 -32.91 -16.26 33.74
N LEU A 888 -31.87 -17.11 33.74
CA LEU A 888 -30.57 -16.77 33.18
C LEU A 888 -30.61 -16.62 31.65
N ARG A 889 -31.37 -17.47 30.95
CA ARG A 889 -31.57 -17.35 29.49
C ARG A 889 -32.34 -16.08 29.14
N ASP A 890 -33.36 -15.70 29.90
CA ASP A 890 -34.09 -14.44 29.69
C ASP A 890 -33.18 -13.21 29.88
N VAL A 891 -32.28 -13.23 30.88
CA VAL A 891 -31.26 -12.19 31.08
C VAL A 891 -30.24 -12.17 29.92
N GLN A 892 -29.82 -13.32 29.41
CA GLN A 892 -28.92 -13.40 28.26
C GLN A 892 -29.61 -12.94 26.96
N GLU A 893 -30.87 -13.32 26.73
CA GLU A 893 -31.65 -12.92 25.55
C GLU A 893 -31.94 -11.42 25.57
N THR A 894 -32.27 -10.84 26.72
CA THR A 894 -32.46 -9.39 26.85
C THR A 894 -31.16 -8.62 26.61
N ALA A 895 -30.03 -9.08 27.15
CA ALA A 895 -28.71 -8.49 26.89
C ALA A 895 -28.29 -8.59 25.41
N LEU A 896 -28.49 -9.74 24.77
CA LEU A 896 -28.21 -9.93 23.34
C LEU A 896 -29.15 -9.08 22.46
N LYS A 897 -30.43 -8.97 22.80
CA LYS A 897 -31.38 -8.06 22.13
C LYS A 897 -31.02 -6.59 22.30
N GLU A 898 -30.33 -6.20 23.38
CA GLU A 898 -29.81 -4.84 23.55
C GLU A 898 -28.56 -4.63 22.69
N ALA A 899 -27.58 -5.55 22.73
CA ALA A 899 -26.40 -5.50 21.88
C ALA A 899 -26.73 -5.47 20.37
N VAL A 900 -27.71 -6.27 19.91
CA VAL A 900 -28.20 -6.23 18.52
C VAL A 900 -28.81 -4.87 18.17
N ARG A 901 -29.55 -4.23 19.09
CA ARG A 901 -30.10 -2.88 18.87
C ARG A 901 -29.00 -1.82 18.84
N ASP A 902 -27.94 -1.96 19.62
CA ASP A 902 -26.80 -1.03 19.60
C ASP A 902 -25.98 -1.18 18.30
N LEU A 903 -25.73 -2.42 17.84
CA LEU A 903 -25.13 -2.66 16.53
C LEU A 903 -26.02 -2.11 15.39
N GLN A 904 -27.35 -2.25 15.48
CA GLN A 904 -28.28 -1.63 14.52
C GLN A 904 -28.16 -0.09 14.52
N ARG A 905 -28.08 0.55 15.69
CA ARG A 905 -27.84 2.01 15.81
C ARG A 905 -26.46 2.41 15.27
N GLU A 906 -25.43 1.60 15.44
CA GLU A 906 -24.11 1.87 14.85
C GLU A 906 -24.13 1.76 13.33
N VAL A 907 -24.76 0.71 12.77
CA VAL A 907 -24.95 0.54 11.33
C VAL A 907 -25.79 1.67 10.73
N GLU A 908 -26.84 2.12 11.42
CA GLU A 908 -27.62 3.29 10.98
C GLU A 908 -26.82 4.59 11.07
N ARG A 909 -26.04 4.82 12.14
CA ARG A 909 -25.10 5.95 12.24
C ARG A 909 -24.05 5.94 11.12
N MET A 910 -23.53 4.78 10.73
CA MET A 910 -22.63 4.65 9.57
C MET A 910 -23.34 4.93 8.24
N LYS A 911 -24.59 4.52 8.06
CA LYS A 911 -25.39 4.86 6.87
C LYS A 911 -25.72 6.37 6.79
N LEU A 912 -25.94 7.00 7.94
CA LEU A 912 -26.12 8.45 8.10
C LEU A 912 -24.82 9.24 7.87
N ALA A 913 -23.64 8.61 7.96
CA ALA A 913 -22.37 9.27 7.57
C ALA A 913 -22.23 9.42 6.04
N GLY A 914 -22.91 8.58 5.24
CA GLY A 914 -22.91 8.66 3.77
C GLY A 914 -24.11 9.39 3.17
N THR A 915 -25.21 9.54 3.91
CA THR A 915 -26.37 10.35 3.50
C THR A 915 -26.34 11.65 4.26
N ALA A 916 -26.23 12.79 3.57
CA ALA A 916 -26.13 14.09 4.21
C ALA A 916 -27.35 14.37 5.10
N VAL A 917 -27.22 14.07 6.39
CA VAL A 917 -28.10 14.60 7.45
C VAL A 917 -28.14 16.10 7.23
N ASP A 918 -29.34 16.67 7.18
CA ASP A 918 -29.50 18.09 6.91
C ASP A 918 -28.91 18.89 8.09
N MET A 919 -27.62 19.22 7.95
CA MET A 919 -26.83 19.91 8.96
C MET A 919 -27.38 21.31 9.22
N GLU A 920 -28.13 21.88 8.28
CA GLU A 920 -28.85 23.13 8.48
C GLU A 920 -30.06 22.93 9.41
N TYR A 921 -30.86 21.87 9.23
CA TYR A 921 -31.89 21.51 10.19
C TYR A 921 -31.32 21.18 11.57
N PHE A 922 -30.27 20.36 11.66
CA PHE A 922 -29.64 20.00 12.94
C PHE A 922 -29.07 21.23 13.66
N LYS A 923 -28.38 22.12 12.93
CA LYS A 923 -27.95 23.44 13.41
C LYS A 923 -29.13 24.26 13.93
N ASN A 924 -30.25 24.30 13.22
CA ASN A 924 -31.44 25.06 13.62
C ASN A 924 -32.11 24.48 14.87
N VAL A 925 -32.05 23.15 15.08
CA VAL A 925 -32.50 22.50 16.34
C VAL A 925 -31.57 22.86 17.51
N LEU A 926 -30.25 22.81 17.32
CA LEU A 926 -29.28 23.22 18.34
C LEU A 926 -29.41 24.72 18.68
N LEU A 927 -29.55 25.60 17.68
CA LEU A 927 -29.77 27.03 17.89
C LEU A 927 -31.03 27.27 18.71
N LYS A 928 -32.17 26.64 18.37
CA LYS A 928 -33.39 26.72 19.18
C LYS A 928 -33.22 26.19 20.59
N LEU A 929 -32.42 25.14 20.79
CA LEU A 929 -32.13 24.58 22.12
C LEU A 929 -31.35 25.60 22.98
N PHE A 930 -30.40 26.32 22.40
CA PHE A 930 -29.68 27.42 23.09
C PHE A 930 -30.52 28.69 23.27
N GLU A 931 -31.33 29.09 22.28
CA GLU A 931 -32.13 30.32 22.31
C GLU A 931 -33.33 30.23 23.27
N THR A 932 -34.05 29.11 23.27
CA THR A 932 -35.30 28.95 24.04
C THR A 932 -35.09 28.35 25.42
N GLY A 933 -33.95 27.68 25.65
CA GLY A 933 -33.74 26.85 26.84
C GLY A 933 -34.72 25.67 26.96
N ALA A 934 -35.47 25.34 25.90
CA ALA A 934 -36.46 24.26 25.89
C ALA A 934 -35.81 22.87 25.71
N GLU A 935 -34.74 22.63 26.47
CA GLU A 935 -33.82 21.49 26.40
C GLU A 935 -34.56 20.14 26.54
N GLU A 936 -35.58 20.04 27.40
CA GLU A 936 -36.41 18.84 27.57
C GLU A 936 -37.30 18.51 26.35
N SER A 937 -37.74 19.53 25.59
CA SER A 937 -38.63 19.33 24.43
C SER A 937 -37.89 19.03 23.14
N LEU A 938 -36.64 19.48 23.03
CA LEU A 938 -35.79 19.31 21.85
C LEU A 938 -34.82 18.13 21.97
N LEU A 939 -34.51 17.65 23.19
CA LEU A 939 -33.69 16.45 23.39
C LEU A 939 -34.23 15.20 22.64
N PRO A 940 -35.54 14.90 22.58
CA PRO A 940 -36.05 13.79 21.76
C PRO A 940 -35.78 13.94 20.26
N VAL A 941 -35.71 15.18 19.74
CA VAL A 941 -35.40 15.47 18.34
C VAL A 941 -33.90 15.31 18.07
N VAL A 942 -33.06 15.84 18.96
CA VAL A 942 -31.59 15.62 18.90
C VAL A 942 -31.26 14.14 19.00
N SER A 943 -31.97 13.40 19.87
CA SER A 943 -31.84 11.95 20.05
C SER A 943 -32.19 11.14 18.81
N THR A 944 -33.21 11.52 18.04
CA THR A 944 -33.56 10.82 16.80
C THR A 944 -32.63 11.19 15.64
N MET A 945 -32.12 12.42 15.59
CA MET A 945 -31.16 12.84 14.57
C MET A 945 -29.75 12.27 14.76
N LEU A 946 -29.28 12.15 16.00
CA LEU A 946 -27.96 11.59 16.34
C LEU A 946 -28.03 10.11 16.78
N GLN A 947 -29.23 9.52 16.77
CA GLN A 947 -29.49 8.14 17.17
C GLN A 947 -28.92 7.76 18.54
N PHE A 948 -29.20 8.59 19.55
CA PHE A 948 -28.79 8.31 20.92
C PHE A 948 -29.46 7.04 21.46
N SER A 949 -28.66 6.21 22.14
CA SER A 949 -29.13 5.10 22.96
C SER A 949 -29.95 5.60 24.17
N PRO A 950 -30.81 4.75 24.78
CA PRO A 950 -31.50 5.08 26.03
C PRO A 950 -30.55 5.54 27.13
N ALA A 951 -29.37 4.91 27.27
CA ALA A 951 -28.36 5.29 28.25
C ALA A 951 -27.69 6.65 27.97
N GLU A 952 -27.55 7.06 26.71
CA GLU A 952 -27.12 8.43 26.36
C GLU A 952 -28.24 9.44 26.65
N MET A 953 -29.49 9.08 26.35
CA MET A 953 -30.66 9.89 26.67
C MET A 953 -30.86 10.13 28.17
N ASP A 954 -30.69 9.10 28.99
CA ASP A 954 -30.80 9.24 30.45
C ASP A 954 -29.62 9.99 31.06
N ARG A 955 -28.41 9.84 30.51
CA ARG A 955 -27.27 10.71 30.84
C ARG A 955 -27.55 12.18 30.49
N CYS A 956 -28.14 12.45 29.33
CA CYS A 956 -28.54 13.81 28.95
C CYS A 956 -29.62 14.36 29.88
N ARG A 957 -30.72 13.63 30.11
CA ARG A 957 -31.80 14.02 31.04
C ARG A 957 -31.25 14.34 32.43
N LYS A 958 -30.43 13.46 33.00
CA LYS A 958 -29.81 13.65 34.31
C LYS A 958 -28.91 14.89 34.35
N ALA A 959 -28.09 15.12 33.31
CA ALA A 959 -27.28 16.33 33.21
C ALA A 959 -28.12 17.61 33.11
N LEU A 960 -29.26 17.56 32.39
CA LEU A 960 -30.23 18.67 32.34
C LEU A 960 -30.90 18.90 33.69
N GLU A 961 -31.32 17.85 34.40
CA GLU A 961 -31.88 17.94 35.76
C GLU A 961 -30.87 18.51 36.76
N GLU A 962 -29.60 18.08 36.72
CA GLU A 962 -28.52 18.62 37.55
C GLU A 962 -28.23 20.09 37.21
N ARG A 963 -28.22 20.46 35.92
CA ARG A 963 -28.07 21.85 35.46
C ARG A 963 -29.24 22.71 35.93
N ARG A 964 -30.47 22.21 35.83
CA ARG A 964 -31.72 22.86 36.27
C ARG A 964 -31.75 23.03 37.79
N ALA A 965 -31.30 22.03 38.54
CA ALA A 965 -31.14 22.12 39.99
C ALA A 965 -30.07 23.16 40.38
N MET A 966 -28.96 23.23 39.65
CA MET A 966 -27.92 24.25 39.89
C MET A 966 -28.40 25.68 39.56
N THR A 967 -29.12 25.90 38.46
CA THR A 967 -29.67 27.22 38.15
C THR A 967 -30.74 27.63 39.16
N PHE A 968 -31.66 26.73 39.54
CA PHE A 968 -32.67 27.02 40.56
C PHE A 968 -32.03 27.35 41.92
N LYS A 969 -31.00 26.60 42.33
CA LYS A 969 -30.25 26.83 43.58
C LYS A 969 -29.45 28.13 43.53
N ARG A 970 -28.90 28.52 42.39
CA ARG A 970 -28.17 29.79 42.20
C ARG A 970 -29.12 31.01 42.18
N VAL A 971 -30.32 30.88 41.61
CA VAL A 971 -31.37 31.92 41.66
C VAL A 971 -31.92 32.06 43.09
N ALA A 972 -32.16 30.95 43.79
CA ALA A 972 -32.60 30.95 45.18
C ALA A 972 -31.55 31.51 46.17
N ALA A 973 -30.25 31.48 45.81
CA ALA A 973 -29.16 32.02 46.62
C ALA A 973 -29.00 33.55 46.54
N GLY A 974 -29.82 34.26 45.76
CA GLY A 974 -29.97 35.72 45.85
C GLY A 974 -28.76 36.55 45.39
N GLY A 975 -28.41 36.49 44.11
CA GLY A 975 -27.39 37.37 43.52
C GLY A 975 -27.71 37.75 42.06
N GLY A 976 -27.92 39.04 41.80
CA GLY A 976 -28.38 39.58 40.52
C GLY A 976 -27.38 39.60 39.36
N GLU A 977 -26.30 38.81 39.41
CA GLU A 977 -25.20 38.82 38.43
C GLU A 977 -25.27 37.68 37.39
N GLY A 978 -26.39 36.94 37.35
CA GLY A 978 -26.54 35.75 36.50
C GLY A 978 -26.39 35.99 34.99
N ALA A 979 -26.65 37.20 34.49
CA ALA A 979 -26.58 37.51 33.06
C ALA A 979 -25.14 37.65 32.53
N ALA A 980 -24.18 38.08 33.35
CA ALA A 980 -22.83 38.40 32.90
C ALA A 980 -21.89 37.18 32.78
N GLN A 981 -22.20 36.06 33.46
CA GLN A 981 -21.37 34.85 33.41
C GLN A 981 -21.72 33.90 32.26
N VAL A 982 -22.93 33.99 31.69
CA VAL A 982 -23.30 33.17 30.51
C VAL A 982 -22.48 33.60 29.29
N THR A 983 -22.23 34.89 29.13
CA THR A 983 -21.35 35.43 28.08
C THR A 983 -19.88 35.08 28.32
N SER A 984 -19.38 35.05 29.56
CA SER A 984 -17.98 34.71 29.83
C SER A 984 -17.62 33.25 29.52
N TYR A 985 -18.57 32.32 29.74
CA TYR A 985 -18.37 30.90 29.38
C TYR A 985 -18.36 30.68 27.86
N LEU A 986 -19.19 31.41 27.10
CA LEU A 986 -19.18 31.35 25.62
C LEU A 986 -17.85 31.82 25.03
N SER A 987 -17.26 32.90 25.55
CA SER A 987 -15.93 33.37 25.11
C SER A 987 -14.80 32.40 25.45
N SER A 988 -14.91 31.62 26.54
CA SER A 988 -13.90 30.60 26.90
C SER A 988 -13.98 29.35 26.03
N TRP A 989 -15.13 29.04 25.42
CA TRP A 989 -15.30 27.83 24.60
C TRP A 989 -15.06 28.07 23.10
N LEU A 990 -15.32 29.30 22.61
CA LEU A 990 -15.10 29.69 21.21
C LEU A 990 -13.64 30.04 20.86
N GLY A 991 -12.70 29.97 21.82
CA GLY A 991 -11.27 30.11 21.54
C GLY A 991 -10.80 31.50 21.08
N ILE A 992 -11.65 32.53 21.17
CA ILE A 992 -11.31 33.92 20.80
C ILE A 992 -10.57 34.60 21.97
N GLY A 993 -9.35 34.13 22.23
CA GLY A 993 -8.41 34.73 23.18
C GLY A 993 -7.41 35.63 22.47
N GLY A 994 -7.63 36.95 22.51
CA GLY A 994 -6.72 37.95 21.95
C GLY A 994 -6.16 38.91 23.01
N GLY A 995 -4.87 39.26 22.88
CA GLY A 995 -4.12 40.22 23.72
C GLY A 995 -3.31 39.57 24.85
N ALA A 996 -2.15 40.11 25.29
CA ALA A 996 -1.31 41.23 24.82
C ALA A 996 0.10 41.08 25.49
N ALA A 997 1.16 41.87 25.27
CA ALA A 997 1.41 43.11 24.51
C ALA A 997 2.92 43.18 24.09
N GLY A 998 3.36 44.28 23.45
CA GLY A 998 4.75 44.58 23.09
C GLY A 998 4.90 44.87 21.59
N ASP A 999 4.65 46.10 21.15
CA ASP A 999 5.62 47.22 21.08
C ASP A 999 6.68 46.99 19.98
N ASP A 1000 6.48 47.60 18.81
CA ASP A 1000 7.42 48.63 18.30
C ASP A 1000 6.79 49.51 17.20
N GLU A 1001 7.45 50.62 16.92
CA GLU A 1001 7.21 51.62 15.87
C GLU A 1001 7.18 50.97 14.45
N GLY A 1002 6.46 51.44 13.43
CA GLY A 1002 5.75 52.70 13.23
C GLY A 1002 6.06 53.23 11.83
N GLU A 1003 5.07 53.45 10.97
CA GLU A 1003 5.26 54.22 9.73
C GLU A 1003 3.94 54.79 9.18
N ASP A 1004 3.93 56.10 8.94
CA ASP A 1004 2.99 56.75 8.01
C ASP A 1004 3.27 56.23 6.59
N GLU A 1005 2.26 55.77 5.85
CA GLU A 1005 1.99 56.41 4.55
C GLU A 1005 0.59 56.12 3.99
N ARG A 1006 0.15 57.01 3.11
CA ARG A 1006 -1.23 57.07 2.59
C ARG A 1006 -1.42 56.17 1.37
N ARG A 1007 -2.49 55.35 1.36
CA ARG A 1007 -3.40 55.23 0.20
C ARG A 1007 -4.69 54.48 0.54
#